data_AF-A0A0Q7FUC0-F1
#
_entry.id   AF-A0A0Q7FUC0-F1
#
_cell.length_a   1.000
_cell.length_b   1.000
_cell.length_c   1.000
_cell.angle_alpha   90.00
_cell.angle_beta   90.00
_cell.angle_gamma   90.00
#
_symmetry.space_group_name_H-M   'P 1'
#
loop_
_entity.id
_entity.type
_entity.pdbx_description
1 polymer ?
#
loop_
_entity_poly.entity_id
_entity_poly.type
_entity_poly.pdbx_seq_one_letter_code
_entity_poly.pdbx_strand_id
1 'polypeptide(L)'
;MNQIKMLLFLACIFSVSLFSQQKENTSDVFQIKNPDYKISPYTGMTKQHWKDAALYLLEGAFSYIHTLDDPMKFPKQEGKSYPVNENQIPTEKLEGLCRTLFIASPLLKENPELVINNIKVADYYRYQIGKLTDPTSPSYIEPRAKNGGPSQKLVEFGALALSMLTNPDVLWKPLPQTQKDELAKIMLSYGDGPTVDSNWKFFNIFVLSFFKEQGYSINEKLLVEYLEKSLKHYRGNGWYNDSPAFDYYSMWAFQMYGTIWSEFFGKKYYPELAAKFTANFSDLKDNYPYLFSKDGEMIMWGRSISYRTGAVVPFPLMGFQNDPNTNYGWMRRISSGVIKQFLTHPDFLKDNVPTLGFYGAFEPAVQIYSCRGSVYWMGKIFLGLLVPDDNAFWNAKENNGDWDTKFKKDTVYNKYQGDSQILITDYPNIGASEVRAWCHEKVSSDWQKFRSTENYNRLSYNSAFPWQADGENGEVAMNYVVKNKNNLWEAFRLYTFKKFENGIYYRNVVLETDEKIQFNLADIPLPNGILRVDKNNSNKPISIRLGHYALPKLNKEIITTKRNVEGYEVTIIDNGKYQLAMIPLLGWGKSEVVKAKGLHPESNESTVINVTSDSKSEKSNIYATLMLWKKSGEKWTKNELVPIKILDKTERVITIQFNNGTKKVLDFN
;
A
#
# COMPACT_ATOMS: atom_id res chain seq x y z
N MET A 1 -59.75 34.48 -46.21
CA MET A 1 -59.25 34.53 -44.82
C MET A 1 -59.16 33.10 -44.30
N ASN A 2 -58.07 32.78 -43.59
CA ASN A 2 -57.80 31.58 -42.78
C ASN A 2 -57.16 30.36 -43.49
N GLN A 3 -55.84 30.28 -43.32
CA GLN A 3 -54.92 29.13 -43.51
C GLN A 3 -55.29 28.02 -42.50
N ILE A 4 -55.52 26.74 -42.83
CA ILE A 4 -54.70 25.64 -43.38
C ILE A 4 -53.39 25.34 -42.63
N LYS A 5 -53.35 24.12 -42.04
CA LYS A 5 -52.25 23.13 -41.87
C LYS A 5 -52.10 22.68 -40.41
N MET A 6 -51.97 21.41 -40.03
CA MET A 6 -52.06 20.09 -40.68
C MET A 6 -52.03 19.07 -39.53
N LEU A 7 -52.88 18.03 -39.56
CA LEU A 7 -52.90 16.93 -38.60
C LEU A 7 -51.64 16.05 -38.70
N LEU A 8 -51.06 15.68 -37.55
CA LEU A 8 -50.41 14.38 -37.31
C LEU A 8 -50.14 14.25 -35.79
N PHE A 9 -51.01 13.51 -35.09
CA PHE A 9 -50.79 13.07 -33.71
C PHE A 9 -50.49 11.56 -33.76
N LEU A 10 -49.24 11.19 -33.50
CA LEU A 10 -48.76 9.81 -33.43
C LEU A 10 -48.42 9.47 -31.97
N ALA A 11 -49.00 8.36 -31.51
CA ALA A 11 -48.68 7.50 -30.36
C ALA A 11 -47.69 8.02 -29.29
N CYS A 12 -48.21 8.25 -28.08
CA CYS A 12 -47.44 8.33 -26.85
C CYS A 12 -46.83 6.96 -26.50
N ILE A 13 -45.50 6.87 -26.48
CA ILE A 13 -44.75 5.85 -25.75
C ILE A 13 -43.97 6.57 -24.64
N PHE A 14 -44.27 6.20 -23.40
CA PHE A 14 -43.59 6.63 -22.20
C PHE A 14 -42.09 6.29 -22.26
N SER A 15 -41.25 7.31 -22.15
CA SER A 15 -39.85 7.14 -21.75
C SER A 15 -39.59 8.13 -20.60
N VAL A 16 -39.75 7.63 -19.37
CA VAL A 16 -39.30 8.35 -18.17
C VAL A 16 -37.80 8.13 -18.06
N SER A 17 -37.05 9.18 -18.37
CA SER A 17 -35.63 9.30 -18.11
C SER A 17 -35.36 9.26 -16.60
N LEU A 18 -34.81 8.14 -16.14
CA LEU A 18 -34.20 8.00 -14.81
C LEU A 18 -32.89 8.81 -14.77
N PHE A 19 -33.01 10.12 -14.52
CA PHE A 19 -31.94 10.87 -13.89
C PHE A 19 -31.94 10.49 -12.40
N SER A 20 -31.15 9.48 -12.05
CA SER A 20 -30.80 9.21 -10.65
C SER A 20 -29.92 10.35 -10.16
N GLN A 21 -30.53 11.30 -9.44
CA GLN A 21 -29.81 12.21 -8.55
C GLN A 21 -29.12 11.33 -7.49
N GLN A 22 -27.80 11.21 -7.57
CA GLN A 22 -26.97 10.76 -6.47
C GLN A 22 -27.29 11.64 -5.26
N LYS A 23 -27.99 11.05 -4.29
CA LYS A 23 -28.14 11.63 -2.97
C LYS A 23 -26.75 11.56 -2.32
N GLU A 24 -26.07 12.69 -2.19
CA GLU A 24 -24.83 12.79 -1.43
C GLU A 24 -25.13 12.35 0.02
N ASN A 25 -24.72 11.12 0.36
CA ASN A 25 -24.74 10.60 1.73
C ASN A 25 -23.56 11.23 2.49
N THR A 26 -23.71 12.47 2.95
CA THR A 26 -22.67 13.14 3.77
C THR A 26 -22.61 12.61 5.20
N SER A 27 -23.39 11.58 5.58
CA SER A 27 -23.39 11.00 6.93
C SER A 27 -22.31 9.94 7.18
N ASP A 28 -21.69 9.40 6.13
CA ASP A 28 -20.92 8.15 6.24
C ASP A 28 -19.39 8.37 6.26
N VAL A 29 -18.90 9.62 6.24
CA VAL A 29 -17.46 9.94 6.26
C VAL A 29 -17.00 10.27 7.68
N PHE A 30 -15.89 9.67 8.13
CA PHE A 30 -15.33 9.91 9.46
C PHE A 30 -15.04 11.40 9.72
N GLN A 31 -15.40 11.89 10.91
CA GLN A 31 -15.19 13.27 11.33
C GLN A 31 -14.32 13.34 12.59
N ILE A 32 -13.35 14.24 12.60
CA ILE A 32 -12.53 14.56 13.77
C ILE A 32 -13.30 15.57 14.63
N LYS A 33 -14.02 15.10 15.65
CA LYS A 33 -14.83 15.94 16.54
C LYS A 33 -14.00 16.48 17.69
N ASN A 34 -14.03 17.80 17.90
CA ASN A 34 -13.27 18.51 18.95
C ASN A 34 -11.73 18.29 18.83
N PRO A 35 -11.11 18.66 17.69
CA PRO A 35 -9.68 18.47 17.49
C PRO A 35 -8.82 19.21 18.53
N ASP A 36 -7.71 18.60 18.95
CA ASP A 36 -6.73 19.22 19.85
C ASP A 36 -5.49 19.68 19.07
N TYR A 37 -5.50 20.94 18.65
CA TYR A 37 -4.37 21.57 17.95
C TYR A 37 -3.23 22.03 18.88
N LYS A 38 -3.37 21.90 20.21
CA LYS A 38 -2.26 22.19 21.13
C LYS A 38 -1.27 21.04 21.13
N ILE A 39 -1.76 19.81 21.28
CA ILE A 39 -0.94 18.60 21.29
C ILE A 39 -0.72 18.03 19.88
N SER A 40 -1.69 18.18 18.99
CA SER A 40 -1.65 17.69 17.62
C SER A 40 -1.89 18.83 16.61
N PRO A 41 -0.96 19.80 16.51
CA PRO A 41 -1.13 21.01 15.68
C PRO A 41 -1.41 20.78 14.19
N TYR A 42 -1.16 19.58 13.64
CA TYR A 42 -1.34 19.33 12.21
C TYR A 42 -2.57 18.47 11.93
N THR A 43 -2.80 17.43 12.73
CA THR A 43 -3.93 16.51 12.48
C THR A 43 -5.14 16.81 13.34
N GLY A 44 -4.94 17.44 14.50
CA GLY A 44 -5.96 17.57 15.55
C GLY A 44 -6.28 16.27 16.28
N MET A 45 -5.67 15.14 15.88
CA MET A 45 -6.01 13.81 16.39
C MET A 45 -5.20 13.46 17.63
N THR A 46 -5.89 12.89 18.61
CA THR A 46 -5.34 12.40 19.88
C THR A 46 -5.65 10.91 20.02
N LYS A 47 -5.25 10.28 21.14
CA LYS A 47 -5.64 8.89 21.43
C LYS A 47 -7.16 8.70 21.37
N GLN A 48 -7.95 9.68 21.83
CA GLN A 48 -9.41 9.61 21.76
C GLN A 48 -9.90 9.51 20.30
N HIS A 49 -9.39 10.36 19.42
CA HIS A 49 -9.75 10.33 18.00
C HIS A 49 -9.37 9.02 17.31
N TRP A 50 -8.32 8.32 17.79
CA TRP A 50 -8.00 6.97 17.32
C TRP A 50 -9.01 5.93 17.80
N LYS A 51 -9.53 6.05 19.03
CA LYS A 51 -10.64 5.21 19.51
C LYS A 51 -11.91 5.49 18.71
N ASP A 52 -12.20 6.75 18.40
CA ASP A 52 -13.35 7.13 17.57
C ASP A 52 -13.22 6.57 16.15
N ALA A 53 -12.02 6.59 15.56
CA ALA A 53 -11.73 5.99 14.26
C ALA A 53 -11.89 4.46 14.26
N ALA A 54 -11.45 3.80 15.34
CA ALA A 54 -11.67 2.37 15.54
C ALA A 54 -13.16 2.06 15.66
N LEU A 55 -13.89 2.84 16.47
CA LEU A 55 -15.33 2.69 16.67
C LEU A 55 -16.09 2.89 15.37
N TYR A 56 -15.78 3.91 14.57
CA TYR A 56 -16.38 4.17 13.26
C TYR A 56 -16.30 2.96 12.30
N LEU A 57 -15.13 2.31 12.22
CA LEU A 57 -14.96 1.10 11.41
C LEU A 57 -15.73 -0.09 11.97
N LEU A 58 -15.78 -0.21 13.30
CA LEU A 58 -16.47 -1.31 13.97
C LEU A 58 -17.99 -1.14 13.90
N GLU A 59 -18.51 0.08 13.99
CA GLU A 59 -19.92 0.42 13.76
C GLU A 59 -20.36 0.05 12.34
N GLY A 60 -19.52 0.33 11.35
CA GLY A 60 -19.73 -0.11 9.97
C GLY A 60 -19.80 -1.64 9.82
N ALA A 61 -18.97 -2.39 10.55
CA ALA A 61 -19.04 -3.85 10.59
C ALA A 61 -20.31 -4.35 11.31
N PHE A 62 -20.61 -3.79 12.47
CA PHE A 62 -21.74 -4.19 13.32
C PHE A 62 -23.10 -3.74 12.79
N SER A 63 -23.17 -2.88 11.77
CA SER A 63 -24.42 -2.59 11.07
C SER A 63 -25.03 -3.84 10.39
N TYR A 64 -24.23 -4.90 10.21
CA TYR A 64 -24.65 -6.19 9.67
C TYR A 64 -25.00 -7.23 10.74
N ILE A 65 -24.84 -6.89 12.02
CA ILE A 65 -25.05 -7.80 13.14
C ILE A 65 -26.30 -7.34 13.90
N HIS A 66 -27.39 -8.08 13.74
CA HIS A 66 -28.68 -7.81 14.41
C HIS A 66 -28.94 -8.76 15.57
N THR A 67 -28.33 -9.94 15.53
CA THR A 67 -28.38 -10.98 16.57
C THR A 67 -27.00 -11.59 16.77
N LEU A 68 -26.83 -12.36 17.85
CA LEU A 68 -25.57 -13.07 18.09
C LEU A 68 -25.28 -14.15 17.02
N ASP A 69 -26.29 -14.64 16.29
CA ASP A 69 -26.14 -15.66 15.25
C ASP A 69 -25.67 -15.11 13.89
N ASP A 70 -25.75 -13.80 13.68
CA ASP A 70 -25.34 -13.19 12.42
C ASP A 70 -23.82 -13.32 12.21
N PRO A 71 -23.36 -13.91 11.09
CA PRO A 71 -21.93 -14.00 10.82
C PRO A 71 -21.36 -12.63 10.46
N MET A 72 -20.11 -12.38 10.85
CA MET A 72 -19.36 -11.19 10.44
C MET A 72 -18.98 -11.30 8.96
N LYS A 73 -19.95 -11.07 8.08
CA LYS A 73 -19.86 -11.21 6.63
C LYS A 73 -20.44 -9.97 5.96
N PHE A 74 -19.81 -9.53 4.88
CA PHE A 74 -20.15 -8.28 4.21
C PHE A 74 -20.53 -8.51 2.73
N PRO A 75 -21.23 -7.55 2.08
CA PRO A 75 -21.56 -7.65 0.66
C PRO A 75 -20.32 -7.78 -0.22
N LYS A 76 -20.30 -8.74 -1.14
CA LYS A 76 -19.17 -8.95 -2.05
C LYS A 76 -18.94 -7.71 -2.92
N GLN A 77 -17.69 -7.28 -3.06
CA GLN A 77 -17.33 -6.31 -4.11
C GLN A 77 -17.21 -7.02 -5.46
N GLU A 78 -17.77 -6.45 -6.51
CA GLU A 78 -17.63 -6.98 -7.87
C GLU A 78 -16.15 -7.08 -8.30
N GLY A 79 -15.87 -7.90 -9.32
CA GLY A 79 -14.52 -8.15 -9.81
C GLY A 79 -13.86 -9.39 -9.22
N LYS A 80 -12.54 -9.35 -9.06
CA LYS A 80 -11.65 -10.45 -8.62
C LYS A 80 -11.87 -10.92 -7.19
N SER A 81 -12.58 -10.14 -6.37
CA SER A 81 -12.78 -10.49 -4.97
C SER A 81 -13.51 -11.83 -4.82
N TYR A 82 -13.19 -12.57 -3.77
CA TYR A 82 -13.88 -13.83 -3.44
C TYR A 82 -15.01 -13.55 -2.42
N PRO A 83 -15.99 -14.46 -2.23
CA PRO A 83 -16.10 -15.80 -2.80
C PRO A 83 -16.57 -15.83 -4.26
N VAL A 84 -15.99 -16.74 -5.04
CA VAL A 84 -16.46 -17.10 -6.40
C VAL A 84 -17.19 -18.46 -6.41
N ASN A 85 -17.20 -19.18 -5.29
CA ASN A 85 -17.95 -20.41 -5.07
C ASN A 85 -18.31 -20.58 -3.58
N GLU A 86 -19.25 -21.47 -3.27
CA GLU A 86 -19.78 -21.66 -1.91
C GLU A 86 -18.74 -22.17 -0.92
N ASN A 87 -17.77 -22.98 -1.38
CA ASN A 87 -16.73 -23.57 -0.53
C ASN A 87 -15.81 -22.50 0.12
N GLN A 88 -15.79 -21.28 -0.42
CA GLN A 88 -15.02 -20.16 0.12
C GLN A 88 -15.77 -19.34 1.18
N ILE A 89 -17.09 -19.52 1.31
CA ILE A 89 -17.94 -18.75 2.24
C ILE A 89 -17.53 -18.96 3.71
N PRO A 90 -17.22 -20.19 4.19
CA PRO A 90 -16.76 -20.36 5.57
C PRO A 90 -15.49 -19.57 5.87
N THR A 91 -14.54 -19.55 4.93
CA THR A 91 -13.30 -18.77 5.06
C THR A 91 -13.59 -17.27 5.06
N GLU A 92 -14.45 -16.77 4.18
CA GLU A 92 -14.90 -15.36 4.18
C GLU A 92 -15.46 -14.92 5.54
N LYS A 93 -16.36 -15.72 6.12
CA LYS A 93 -16.94 -15.45 7.46
C LYS A 93 -15.86 -15.43 8.54
N LEU A 94 -14.94 -16.39 8.48
CA LEU A 94 -13.82 -16.47 9.42
C LEU A 94 -12.89 -15.26 9.30
N GLU A 95 -12.62 -14.78 8.08
CA GLU A 95 -11.85 -13.55 7.87
C GLU A 95 -12.53 -12.34 8.51
N GLY A 96 -13.83 -12.15 8.27
CA GLY A 96 -14.57 -11.04 8.86
C GLY A 96 -14.55 -11.08 10.38
N LEU A 97 -14.76 -12.27 10.98
CA LEU A 97 -14.71 -12.46 12.43
C LEU A 97 -13.32 -12.16 12.99
N CYS A 98 -12.27 -12.80 12.46
CA CYS A 98 -10.93 -12.70 13.03
C CYS A 98 -10.26 -11.34 12.75
N ARG A 99 -10.50 -10.71 11.60
CA ARG A 99 -9.82 -9.46 11.23
C ARG A 99 -10.46 -8.24 11.87
N THR A 100 -11.77 -8.25 12.15
CA THR A 100 -12.40 -7.17 12.92
C THR A 100 -11.93 -7.13 14.38
N LEU A 101 -11.41 -8.24 14.93
CA LEU A 101 -10.82 -8.27 16.27
C LEU A 101 -9.57 -7.39 16.42
N PHE A 102 -8.84 -7.04 15.35
CA PHE A 102 -7.76 -6.06 15.45
C PHE A 102 -8.24 -4.68 15.89
N ILE A 103 -9.52 -4.40 15.66
CA ILE A 103 -10.20 -3.16 16.07
C ILE A 103 -10.91 -3.37 17.40
N ALA A 104 -11.72 -4.44 17.50
CA ALA A 104 -12.54 -4.68 18.68
C ALA A 104 -11.73 -5.03 19.93
N SER A 105 -10.67 -5.83 19.80
CA SER A 105 -9.89 -6.30 20.97
C SER A 105 -9.27 -5.16 21.77
N PRO A 106 -8.58 -4.17 21.15
CA PRO A 106 -8.08 -2.99 21.89
C PRO A 106 -9.19 -2.15 22.53
N LEU A 107 -10.32 -1.93 21.85
CA LEU A 107 -11.45 -1.18 22.40
C LEU A 107 -12.08 -1.91 23.61
N LEU A 108 -12.26 -3.22 23.50
CA LEU A 108 -12.80 -4.07 24.56
C LEU A 108 -11.88 -4.18 25.77
N LYS A 109 -10.57 -4.05 25.59
CA LYS A 109 -9.62 -4.05 26.71
C LYS A 109 -9.83 -2.86 27.64
N GLU A 110 -10.26 -1.74 27.09
CA GLU A 110 -10.59 -0.52 27.85
C GLU A 110 -12.06 -0.51 28.30
N ASN A 111 -12.98 -0.90 27.42
CA ASN A 111 -14.41 -0.96 27.71
C ASN A 111 -14.99 -2.36 27.39
N PRO A 112 -14.92 -3.32 28.32
CA PRO A 112 -15.47 -4.67 28.13
C PRO A 112 -16.99 -4.70 27.90
N GLU A 113 -17.71 -3.66 28.35
CA GLU A 113 -19.16 -3.53 28.22
C GLU A 113 -19.59 -2.74 26.96
N LEU A 114 -18.69 -2.58 25.97
CA LEU A 114 -19.01 -1.90 24.72
C LEU A 114 -20.22 -2.52 24.04
N VAL A 115 -21.20 -1.67 23.71
CA VAL A 115 -22.41 -2.03 22.97
C VAL A 115 -22.43 -1.28 21.65
N ILE A 116 -22.61 -2.00 20.54
CA ILE A 116 -22.80 -1.44 19.20
C ILE A 116 -24.02 -2.12 18.58
N ASN A 117 -24.90 -1.34 17.94
CA ASN A 117 -26.12 -1.86 17.32
C ASN A 117 -26.98 -2.73 18.27
N ASN A 118 -27.06 -2.33 19.55
CA ASN A 118 -27.72 -3.07 20.64
C ASN A 118 -27.14 -4.46 20.94
N ILE A 119 -25.93 -4.76 20.47
CA ILE A 119 -25.20 -6.00 20.72
C ILE A 119 -24.00 -5.71 21.62
N LYS A 120 -23.88 -6.46 22.72
CA LYS A 120 -22.66 -6.48 23.53
C LYS A 120 -21.53 -7.09 22.71
N VAL A 121 -20.52 -6.28 22.37
CA VAL A 121 -19.48 -6.66 21.42
C VAL A 121 -18.67 -7.86 21.94
N ALA A 122 -18.32 -7.89 23.23
CA ALA A 122 -17.61 -9.02 23.84
C ALA A 122 -18.44 -10.33 23.81
N ASP A 123 -19.76 -10.24 24.00
CA ASP A 123 -20.66 -11.40 23.97
C ASP A 123 -20.73 -11.98 22.54
N TYR A 124 -20.85 -11.11 21.55
CA TYR A 124 -20.84 -11.48 20.13
C TYR A 124 -19.60 -12.28 19.75
N TYR A 125 -18.41 -11.76 20.04
CA TYR A 125 -17.18 -12.45 19.66
C TYR A 125 -17.02 -13.79 20.39
N ARG A 126 -17.32 -13.86 21.69
CA ARG A 126 -17.26 -15.13 22.44
C ARG A 126 -18.24 -16.16 21.90
N TYR A 127 -19.46 -15.73 21.57
CA TYR A 127 -20.48 -16.58 20.98
C TYR A 127 -20.03 -17.13 19.61
N GLN A 128 -19.57 -16.26 18.71
CA GLN A 128 -19.09 -16.65 17.38
C GLN A 128 -17.82 -17.51 17.43
N ILE A 129 -16.93 -17.28 18.39
CA ILE A 129 -15.76 -18.16 18.64
C ILE A 129 -16.23 -19.57 19.02
N GLY A 130 -17.24 -19.70 19.90
CA GLY A 130 -17.84 -20.99 20.23
C GLY A 130 -18.48 -21.69 19.03
N LYS A 131 -19.04 -20.93 18.08
CA LYS A 131 -19.59 -21.46 16.82
C LYS A 131 -18.54 -22.05 15.88
N LEU A 132 -17.24 -21.77 16.08
CA LEU A 132 -16.17 -22.38 15.29
C LEU A 132 -15.94 -23.85 15.66
N THR A 133 -16.35 -24.28 16.86
CA THR A 133 -16.13 -25.63 17.39
C THR A 133 -17.36 -26.53 17.33
N ASP A 134 -18.53 -25.99 16.98
CA ASP A 134 -19.80 -26.73 16.93
C ASP A 134 -20.02 -27.32 15.52
N PRO A 135 -19.99 -28.64 15.31
CA PRO A 135 -20.15 -29.25 13.98
C PRO A 135 -21.49 -28.98 13.30
N THR A 136 -22.50 -28.52 14.04
CA THR A 136 -23.82 -28.16 13.49
C THR A 136 -23.90 -26.70 13.04
N SER A 137 -22.89 -25.90 13.40
CA SER A 137 -22.80 -24.49 13.04
C SER A 137 -22.35 -24.30 11.59
N PRO A 138 -22.98 -23.40 10.81
CA PRO A 138 -22.49 -22.99 9.49
C PRO A 138 -21.13 -22.27 9.50
N SER A 139 -20.61 -21.92 10.68
CA SER A 139 -19.29 -21.32 10.89
C SER A 139 -18.27 -22.32 11.43
N TYR A 140 -18.65 -23.60 11.57
CA TYR A 140 -17.76 -24.65 12.05
C TYR A 140 -16.50 -24.76 11.20
N ILE A 141 -15.35 -24.91 11.86
CA ILE A 141 -14.07 -25.15 11.20
C ILE A 141 -13.56 -26.53 11.58
N GLU A 142 -13.58 -27.43 10.61
CA GLU A 142 -12.98 -28.75 10.77
C GLU A 142 -11.48 -28.66 11.10
N PRO A 143 -10.95 -29.53 11.98
CA PRO A 143 -9.52 -29.73 12.14
C PRO A 143 -8.84 -30.00 10.80
N ARG A 144 -7.60 -29.52 10.65
CA ARG A 144 -6.83 -29.71 9.42
C ARG A 144 -6.60 -31.21 9.18
N ALA A 145 -6.90 -31.68 7.97
CA ALA A 145 -6.57 -33.04 7.58
C ALA A 145 -5.05 -33.29 7.69
N LYS A 146 -4.64 -34.50 8.14
CA LYS A 146 -3.22 -34.85 8.37
C LYS A 146 -2.32 -34.53 7.17
N ASN A 147 -2.79 -34.82 5.96
CA ASN A 147 -2.08 -34.60 4.70
C ASN A 147 -2.49 -33.29 3.97
N GLY A 148 -3.19 -32.38 4.65
CA GLY A 148 -3.58 -31.09 4.07
C GLY A 148 -2.39 -30.17 3.81
N GLY A 149 -2.51 -29.27 2.83
CA GLY A 149 -1.52 -28.22 2.59
C GLY A 149 -1.70 -26.99 3.48
N PRO A 150 -0.93 -25.91 3.22
CA PRO A 150 -1.17 -24.59 3.78
C PRO A 150 -2.61 -24.14 3.54
N SER A 151 -3.22 -23.43 4.50
CA SER A 151 -4.63 -23.06 4.46
C SER A 151 -4.86 -21.63 4.93
N GLN A 152 -5.81 -20.92 4.30
CA GLN A 152 -6.25 -19.59 4.76
C GLN A 152 -6.82 -19.63 6.19
N LYS A 153 -7.36 -20.76 6.65
CA LYS A 153 -7.83 -20.92 8.04
C LYS A 153 -6.73 -20.71 9.08
N LEU A 154 -5.48 -21.10 8.76
CA LEU A 154 -4.32 -20.83 9.61
C LEU A 154 -4.09 -19.32 9.78
N VAL A 155 -4.22 -18.56 8.69
CA VAL A 155 -4.06 -17.10 8.71
C VAL A 155 -5.02 -16.46 9.71
N GLU A 156 -6.29 -16.85 9.65
CA GLU A 156 -7.31 -16.31 10.54
C GLU A 156 -7.17 -16.80 11.97
N PHE A 157 -6.74 -18.04 12.20
CA PHE A 157 -6.43 -18.54 13.54
C PHE A 157 -5.22 -17.87 14.16
N GLY A 158 -4.22 -17.46 13.36
CA GLY A 158 -3.13 -16.63 13.85
C GLY A 158 -3.61 -15.24 14.29
N ALA A 159 -4.54 -14.63 13.55
CA ALA A 159 -5.18 -13.38 13.94
C ALA A 159 -6.00 -13.50 15.24
N LEU A 160 -6.76 -14.59 15.37
CA LEU A 160 -7.52 -14.90 16.58
C LEU A 160 -6.60 -15.11 17.79
N ALA A 161 -5.55 -15.92 17.62
CA ALA A 161 -4.57 -16.20 18.67
C ALA A 161 -3.85 -14.93 19.13
N LEU A 162 -3.47 -14.03 18.22
CA LEU A 162 -2.90 -12.72 18.58
C LEU A 162 -3.89 -11.90 19.42
N SER A 163 -5.15 -11.83 18.99
CA SER A 163 -6.18 -11.06 19.71
C SER A 163 -6.43 -11.62 21.11
N MET A 164 -6.51 -12.95 21.25
CA MET A 164 -6.64 -13.62 22.56
C MET A 164 -5.38 -13.48 23.43
N LEU A 165 -4.18 -13.47 22.84
CA LEU A 165 -2.92 -13.26 23.57
C LEU A 165 -2.83 -11.85 24.16
N THR A 166 -3.31 -10.83 23.43
CA THR A 166 -3.23 -9.42 23.84
C THR A 166 -4.39 -8.98 24.75
N ASN A 167 -5.52 -9.68 24.70
CA ASN A 167 -6.71 -9.45 25.55
C ASN A 167 -7.36 -10.77 26.03
N PRO A 168 -6.66 -11.57 26.85
CA PRO A 168 -7.17 -12.88 27.29
C PRO A 168 -8.36 -12.77 28.25
N ASP A 169 -8.43 -11.69 29.04
CA ASP A 169 -9.46 -11.49 30.06
C ASP A 169 -10.86 -11.36 29.47
N VAL A 170 -10.98 -10.74 28.28
CA VAL A 170 -12.27 -10.59 27.59
C VAL A 170 -12.54 -11.76 26.64
N LEU A 171 -11.54 -12.18 25.86
CA LEU A 171 -11.76 -13.09 24.73
C LEU A 171 -11.58 -14.57 25.06
N TRP A 172 -10.79 -14.92 26.07
CA TRP A 172 -10.40 -16.31 26.33
C TRP A 172 -10.83 -16.82 27.71
N LYS A 173 -10.42 -16.15 28.80
CA LYS A 173 -10.68 -16.60 30.18
C LYS A 173 -12.16 -16.89 30.44
N PRO A 174 -13.14 -16.09 29.94
CA PRO A 174 -14.55 -16.34 30.16
C PRO A 174 -15.14 -17.54 29.39
N LEU A 175 -14.42 -18.12 28.42
CA LEU A 175 -14.92 -19.27 27.67
C LEU A 175 -14.97 -20.53 28.58
N PRO A 176 -16.01 -21.38 28.44
CA PRO A 176 -16.06 -22.68 29.10
C PRO A 176 -14.84 -23.55 28.75
N GLN A 177 -14.38 -24.38 29.69
CA GLN A 177 -13.21 -25.24 29.48
C GLN A 177 -13.36 -26.18 28.29
N THR A 178 -14.56 -26.73 28.08
CA THR A 178 -14.87 -27.59 26.92
C THR A 178 -14.67 -26.87 25.58
N GLN A 179 -15.06 -25.60 25.48
CA GLN A 179 -14.83 -24.80 24.29
C GLN A 179 -13.34 -24.48 24.11
N LYS A 180 -12.63 -24.18 25.21
CA LYS A 180 -11.17 -23.95 25.17
C LYS A 180 -10.42 -25.17 24.63
N ASP A 181 -10.78 -26.36 25.09
CA ASP A 181 -10.13 -27.61 24.67
C ASP A 181 -10.41 -27.95 23.19
N GLU A 182 -11.65 -27.78 22.72
CA GLU A 182 -11.97 -27.98 21.29
C GLU A 182 -11.32 -26.92 20.39
N LEU A 183 -11.28 -25.64 20.82
CA LEU A 183 -10.53 -24.59 20.12
C LEU A 183 -9.05 -24.94 20.03
N ALA A 184 -8.44 -25.41 21.13
CA ALA A 184 -7.05 -25.84 21.16
C ALA A 184 -6.81 -26.95 20.12
N LYS A 185 -7.63 -28.00 20.13
CA LYS A 185 -7.54 -29.10 19.16
C LYS A 185 -7.65 -28.62 17.71
N ILE A 186 -8.64 -27.79 17.40
CA ILE A 186 -8.85 -27.28 16.03
C ILE A 186 -7.68 -26.37 15.64
N MET A 187 -7.39 -25.31 16.40
CA MET A 187 -6.39 -24.32 16.03
C MET A 187 -4.99 -24.92 15.98
N LEU A 188 -4.61 -25.79 16.94
CA LEU A 188 -3.30 -26.46 16.91
C LEU A 188 -3.15 -27.39 15.71
N SER A 189 -4.22 -28.02 15.19
CA SER A 189 -4.12 -28.82 13.96
C SER A 189 -3.67 -28.01 12.74
N TYR A 190 -3.94 -26.69 12.74
CA TYR A 190 -3.43 -25.74 11.75
C TYR A 190 -2.08 -25.15 12.17
N GLY A 191 -1.91 -24.77 13.44
CA GLY A 191 -0.67 -24.18 13.96
C GLY A 191 0.54 -25.10 13.88
N ASP A 192 0.34 -26.41 14.06
CA ASP A 192 1.33 -27.49 13.86
C ASP A 192 1.34 -28.02 12.41
N GLY A 193 0.58 -27.38 11.53
CA GLY A 193 0.51 -27.72 10.11
C GLY A 193 1.55 -27.01 9.25
N PRO A 194 1.67 -27.40 7.96
CA PRO A 194 2.56 -26.74 7.02
C PRO A 194 2.08 -25.31 6.71
N THR A 195 3.02 -24.47 6.28
CA THR A 195 2.76 -23.06 5.95
C THR A 195 3.50 -22.65 4.67
N VAL A 196 3.19 -21.47 4.15
CA VAL A 196 3.94 -20.88 3.02
C VAL A 196 5.19 -20.20 3.58
N ASP A 197 6.35 -20.38 2.93
CA ASP A 197 7.61 -19.79 3.38
C ASP A 197 7.69 -18.26 3.14
N SER A 198 6.91 -17.54 3.95
CA SER A 198 6.66 -16.10 3.87
C SER A 198 6.33 -15.57 5.27
N ASN A 199 5.74 -14.37 5.36
CA ASN A 199 5.09 -13.87 6.57
C ASN A 199 4.10 -14.85 7.23
N TRP A 200 3.59 -15.85 6.50
CA TRP A 200 2.63 -16.83 7.02
C TRP A 200 3.12 -17.61 8.25
N LYS A 201 4.45 -17.74 8.42
CA LYS A 201 5.05 -18.38 9.60
C LYS A 201 4.59 -17.72 10.91
N PHE A 202 4.30 -16.42 10.91
CA PHE A 202 3.80 -15.75 12.11
C PHE A 202 2.43 -16.28 12.57
N PHE A 203 1.59 -16.78 11.66
CA PHE A 203 0.31 -17.34 12.06
C PHE A 203 0.49 -18.63 12.88
N ASN A 204 1.41 -19.50 12.46
CA ASN A 204 1.82 -20.66 13.26
C ASN A 204 2.40 -20.21 14.60
N ILE A 205 3.32 -19.24 14.59
CA ILE A 205 3.99 -18.71 15.78
C ILE A 205 2.95 -18.23 16.81
N PHE A 206 1.95 -17.43 16.40
CA PHE A 206 0.93 -16.93 17.32
C PHE A 206 0.04 -18.04 17.87
N VAL A 207 -0.40 -18.99 17.05
CA VAL A 207 -1.20 -20.13 17.52
C VAL A 207 -0.42 -20.94 18.55
N LEU A 208 0.82 -21.36 18.23
CA LEU A 208 1.64 -22.16 19.12
C LEU A 208 2.02 -21.40 20.41
N SER A 209 2.33 -20.11 20.30
CA SER A 209 2.70 -19.27 21.45
C SER A 209 1.51 -19.06 22.38
N PHE A 210 0.32 -18.77 21.83
CA PHE A 210 -0.89 -18.58 22.63
C PHE A 210 -1.23 -19.83 23.43
N PHE A 211 -1.27 -21.00 22.80
CA PHE A 211 -1.59 -22.24 23.51
C PHE A 211 -0.51 -22.67 24.50
N LYS A 212 0.77 -22.35 24.25
CA LYS A 212 1.84 -22.50 25.26
C LYS A 212 1.60 -21.63 26.49
N GLU A 213 1.22 -20.35 26.31
CA GLU A 213 0.89 -19.45 27.43
C GLU A 213 -0.29 -19.98 28.24
N GLN A 214 -1.26 -20.63 27.59
CA GLN A 214 -2.42 -21.23 28.26
C GLN A 214 -2.16 -22.63 28.86
N GLY A 215 -0.92 -23.15 28.76
CA GLY A 215 -0.52 -24.43 29.37
C GLY A 215 -0.81 -25.68 28.55
N TYR A 216 -1.24 -25.55 27.28
CA TYR A 216 -1.41 -26.69 26.38
C TYR A 216 -0.07 -27.18 25.83
N SER A 217 0.02 -28.47 25.51
CA SER A 217 1.17 -29.04 24.80
C SER A 217 1.20 -28.55 23.35
N ILE A 218 2.37 -28.10 22.89
CA ILE A 218 2.57 -27.62 21.53
C ILE A 218 3.87 -28.18 20.92
N ASN A 219 4.02 -28.05 19.60
CA ASN A 219 5.26 -28.37 18.91
C ASN A 219 6.29 -27.24 19.08
N GLU A 220 7.05 -27.29 20.17
CA GLU A 220 8.02 -26.24 20.53
C GLU A 220 9.17 -26.13 19.52
N LYS A 221 9.61 -27.26 18.97
CA LYS A 221 10.67 -27.29 17.95
C LYS A 221 10.24 -26.49 16.71
N LEU A 222 9.00 -26.68 16.25
CA LEU A 222 8.45 -25.95 15.10
C LEU A 222 8.32 -24.45 15.38
N LEU A 223 7.86 -24.08 16.58
CA LEU A 223 7.77 -22.67 17.00
C LEU A 223 9.15 -21.99 16.90
N VAL A 224 10.18 -22.58 17.48
CA VAL A 224 11.55 -22.04 17.44
C VAL A 224 12.07 -21.98 15.99
N GLU A 225 11.88 -23.04 15.21
CA GLU A 225 12.29 -23.07 13.80
C GLU A 225 11.66 -21.93 13.00
N TYR A 226 10.37 -21.67 13.17
CA TYR A 226 9.67 -20.60 12.46
C TYR A 226 10.06 -19.21 12.93
N LEU A 227 10.37 -19.02 14.22
CA LEU A 227 10.93 -17.75 14.72
C LEU A 227 12.28 -17.46 14.05
N GLU A 228 13.19 -18.44 14.03
CA GLU A 228 14.50 -18.30 13.41
C GLU A 228 14.40 -18.06 11.89
N LYS A 229 13.54 -18.82 11.20
CA LYS A 229 13.29 -18.61 9.77
C LYS A 229 12.72 -17.22 9.51
N SER A 230 11.80 -16.72 10.35
CA SER A 230 11.23 -15.39 10.21
C SER A 230 12.29 -14.29 10.40
N LEU A 231 13.22 -14.45 11.36
CA LEU A 231 14.36 -13.55 11.53
C LEU A 231 15.28 -13.51 10.29
N LYS A 232 15.47 -14.64 9.61
CA LYS A 232 16.30 -14.73 8.39
C LYS A 232 15.74 -13.97 7.18
N HIS A 233 14.48 -13.50 7.21
CA HIS A 233 13.93 -12.63 6.17
C HIS A 233 14.41 -11.17 6.27
N TYR A 234 15.05 -10.79 7.38
CA TYR A 234 15.53 -9.42 7.58
C TYR A 234 16.64 -9.03 6.59
N ARG A 235 16.57 -7.80 6.07
CA ARG A 235 17.48 -7.23 5.07
C ARG A 235 17.88 -5.80 5.42
N GLY A 236 18.07 -5.53 6.72
CA GLY A 236 18.57 -4.25 7.23
C GLY A 236 17.58 -3.08 7.11
N ASN A 237 17.90 -1.96 7.78
CA ASN A 237 17.16 -0.69 7.73
C ASN A 237 15.65 -0.81 8.07
N GLY A 238 15.25 -1.83 8.82
CA GLY A 238 13.86 -2.10 9.18
C GLY A 238 13.07 -2.92 8.14
N TRP A 239 13.72 -3.42 7.09
CA TRP A 239 13.05 -4.17 6.01
C TRP A 239 13.21 -5.69 6.15
N TYR A 240 12.10 -6.38 5.97
CA TYR A 240 12.03 -7.81 5.70
C TYR A 240 11.65 -8.01 4.24
N ASN A 241 12.35 -8.91 3.55
CA ASN A 241 11.98 -9.29 2.19
C ASN A 241 11.01 -10.48 2.24
N ASP A 242 9.77 -10.24 1.79
CA ASP A 242 8.72 -11.26 1.75
C ASP A 242 8.69 -11.95 0.38
N SER A 243 9.86 -12.49 0.04
CA SER A 243 10.27 -13.25 -1.15
C SER A 243 9.33 -13.14 -2.37
N PRO A 244 9.73 -12.43 -3.46
CA PRO A 244 10.99 -11.68 -3.65
C PRO A 244 10.87 -10.18 -3.35
N ALA A 245 9.72 -9.68 -2.90
CA ALA A 245 9.43 -8.25 -2.91
C ALA A 245 9.55 -7.59 -1.53
N PHE A 246 9.96 -6.32 -1.56
CA PHE A 246 9.71 -5.38 -0.46
C PHE A 246 8.36 -4.71 -0.68
N ASP A 247 7.59 -4.61 0.40
CA ASP A 247 6.35 -3.84 0.50
C ASP A 247 5.97 -3.70 1.98
N TYR A 248 4.79 -3.17 2.24
CA TYR A 248 4.28 -2.96 3.59
C TYR A 248 3.98 -4.24 4.41
N TYR A 249 4.07 -5.46 3.84
CA TYR A 249 4.10 -6.69 4.66
C TYR A 249 5.31 -6.72 5.59
N SER A 250 6.42 -6.09 5.19
CA SER A 250 7.53 -5.85 6.11
C SER A 250 7.05 -5.16 7.40
N MET A 251 6.04 -4.29 7.30
CA MET A 251 5.55 -3.47 8.41
C MET A 251 4.44 -4.18 9.17
N TRP A 252 3.33 -4.51 8.50
CA TRP A 252 2.14 -5.07 9.18
C TRP A 252 2.17 -6.59 9.37
N ALA A 253 3.17 -7.29 8.83
CA ALA A 253 3.28 -8.75 8.95
C ALA A 253 4.66 -9.26 9.41
N PHE A 254 5.73 -8.46 9.38
CA PHE A 254 6.99 -8.83 10.04
C PHE A 254 7.23 -7.96 11.27
N GLN A 255 7.38 -6.66 11.09
CA GLN A 255 7.73 -5.74 12.18
C GLN A 255 6.64 -5.72 13.26
N MET A 256 5.38 -5.60 12.86
CA MET A 256 4.26 -5.64 13.83
C MET A 256 4.20 -6.96 14.59
N TYR A 257 4.20 -8.09 13.88
CA TYR A 257 4.06 -9.40 14.50
C TYR A 257 5.25 -9.74 15.38
N GLY A 258 6.48 -9.44 14.94
CA GLY A 258 7.69 -9.60 15.74
C GLY A 258 7.65 -8.80 17.04
N THR A 259 7.23 -7.53 16.98
CA THR A 259 7.12 -6.65 18.16
C THR A 259 6.01 -7.10 19.11
N ILE A 260 4.80 -7.37 18.61
CA ILE A 260 3.69 -7.85 19.45
C ILE A 260 4.02 -9.20 20.08
N TRP A 261 4.58 -10.14 19.31
CA TRP A 261 5.01 -11.43 19.84
C TRP A 261 6.09 -11.25 20.92
N SER A 262 7.09 -10.40 20.68
CA SER A 262 8.16 -10.14 21.64
C SER A 262 7.63 -9.57 22.95
N GLU A 263 6.73 -8.58 22.87
CA GLU A 263 6.17 -7.89 24.04
C GLU A 263 5.30 -8.81 24.89
N PHE A 264 4.35 -9.50 24.27
CA PHE A 264 3.31 -10.25 24.99
C PHE A 264 3.68 -11.69 25.33
N PHE A 265 4.78 -12.22 24.78
CA PHE A 265 5.17 -13.62 24.98
C PHE A 265 6.69 -13.85 24.92
N GLY A 266 7.36 -13.34 23.90
CA GLY A 266 8.76 -13.62 23.60
C GLY A 266 9.71 -13.24 24.74
N LYS A 267 9.54 -12.07 25.37
CA LYS A 267 10.37 -11.63 26.51
C LYS A 267 10.34 -12.62 27.69
N LYS A 268 9.20 -13.29 27.91
CA LYS A 268 9.00 -14.26 29.00
C LYS A 268 9.61 -15.63 28.69
N TYR A 269 9.41 -16.15 27.48
CA TYR A 269 9.79 -17.54 27.14
C TYR A 269 11.03 -17.68 26.26
N TYR A 270 11.32 -16.68 25.42
CA TYR A 270 12.35 -16.72 24.38
C TYR A 270 13.09 -15.38 24.28
N PRO A 271 13.71 -14.90 25.38
CA PRO A 271 14.23 -13.54 25.48
C PRO A 271 15.27 -13.21 24.41
N GLU A 272 16.11 -14.17 24.01
CA GLU A 272 17.11 -13.97 22.96
C GLU A 272 16.50 -13.74 21.56
N LEU A 273 15.44 -14.46 21.22
CA LEU A 273 14.74 -14.29 19.94
C LEU A 273 13.92 -12.98 19.94
N ALA A 274 13.30 -12.66 21.07
CA ALA A 274 12.59 -11.39 21.26
C ALA A 274 13.53 -10.18 21.13
N ALA A 275 14.75 -10.28 21.67
CA ALA A 275 15.77 -9.24 21.53
C ALA A 275 16.17 -9.03 20.05
N LYS A 276 16.28 -10.10 19.26
CA LYS A 276 16.58 -10.00 17.81
C LYS A 276 15.46 -9.31 17.03
N PHE A 277 14.20 -9.65 17.29
CA PHE A 277 13.07 -8.94 16.68
C PHE A 277 13.03 -7.47 17.10
N THR A 278 13.28 -7.18 18.39
CA THR A 278 13.33 -5.82 18.91
C THR A 278 14.45 -5.01 18.24
N ALA A 279 15.63 -5.61 18.03
CA ALA A 279 16.74 -4.96 17.32
C ALA A 279 16.37 -4.64 15.86
N ASN A 280 15.79 -5.58 15.12
CA ASN A 280 15.33 -5.34 13.75
C ASN A 280 14.23 -4.27 13.66
N PHE A 281 13.39 -4.16 14.69
CA PHE A 281 12.34 -3.14 14.78
C PHE A 281 12.89 -1.74 15.06
N SER A 282 13.93 -1.63 15.90
CA SER A 282 14.57 -0.35 16.22
C SER A 282 15.11 0.39 15.00
N ASP A 283 15.51 -0.32 13.93
CA ASP A 283 16.04 0.29 12.71
C ASP A 283 14.99 1.15 11.97
N LEU A 284 13.69 0.97 12.24
CA LEU A 284 12.62 1.70 11.56
C LEU A 284 12.64 3.21 11.85
N LYS A 285 12.89 3.63 13.09
CA LYS A 285 12.72 5.03 13.52
C LYS A 285 13.58 6.01 12.72
N ASP A 286 14.73 5.53 12.22
CA ASP A 286 15.69 6.32 11.46
C ASP A 286 15.51 6.21 9.94
N ASN A 287 14.57 5.37 9.47
CA ASN A 287 14.48 4.95 8.08
C ASN A 287 13.07 5.05 7.49
N TYR A 288 12.09 4.45 8.15
CA TYR A 288 10.74 4.31 7.63
C TYR A 288 9.90 5.61 7.60
N PRO A 289 10.05 6.57 8.54
CA PRO A 289 9.30 7.84 8.51
C PRO A 289 9.47 8.66 7.22
N TYR A 290 10.61 8.52 6.55
CA TYR A 290 10.91 9.23 5.30
C TYR A 290 10.10 8.70 4.11
N LEU A 291 9.40 7.56 4.23
CA LEU A 291 8.54 7.03 3.18
C LEU A 291 7.18 7.76 3.08
N PHE A 292 6.90 8.68 3.99
CA PHE A 292 5.61 9.36 4.10
C PHE A 292 5.73 10.83 3.69
N SER A 293 4.66 11.37 3.11
CA SER A 293 4.63 12.78 2.69
C SER A 293 4.79 13.73 3.87
N LYS A 294 5.02 15.02 3.59
CA LYS A 294 4.99 16.09 4.61
C LYS A 294 3.69 16.07 5.41
N ASP A 295 2.60 15.71 4.75
CA ASP A 295 1.28 15.62 5.36
C ASP A 295 0.99 14.27 6.03
N GLY A 296 1.99 13.36 6.06
CA GLY A 296 1.88 12.03 6.64
C GLY A 296 1.11 11.05 5.77
N GLU A 297 0.97 11.30 4.46
CA GLU A 297 0.26 10.43 3.53
C GLU A 297 1.14 9.25 3.10
N MET A 298 0.52 8.06 2.95
CA MET A 298 1.21 6.86 2.51
C MET A 298 1.35 6.82 0.98
N ILE A 299 2.39 6.14 0.52
CA ILE A 299 2.60 5.83 -0.90
C ILE A 299 1.78 4.59 -1.29
N MET A 300 1.10 4.63 -2.43
CA MET A 300 0.47 3.44 -3.02
C MET A 300 1.57 2.53 -3.60
N TRP A 301 2.06 1.53 -2.85
CA TRP A 301 3.16 0.66 -3.28
C TRP A 301 3.01 -0.75 -2.69
N GLY A 302 3.19 -1.77 -3.52
CA GLY A 302 3.11 -3.17 -3.12
C GLY A 302 1.68 -3.71 -3.07
N ARG A 303 1.59 -5.03 -2.84
CA ARG A 303 0.31 -5.75 -2.77
C ARG A 303 -0.52 -5.38 -1.53
N SER A 304 -1.80 -5.76 -1.58
CA SER A 304 -2.75 -5.61 -0.46
C SER A 304 -2.90 -4.17 0.01
N ILE A 305 -2.76 -3.22 -0.92
CA ILE A 305 -2.76 -1.80 -0.60
C ILE A 305 -4.07 -1.31 0.03
N SER A 306 -5.15 -2.09 -0.11
CA SER A 306 -6.42 -1.85 0.59
C SER A 306 -6.32 -1.87 2.11
N TYR A 307 -5.24 -2.42 2.68
CA TYR A 307 -5.03 -2.43 4.13
C TYR A 307 -4.52 -1.08 4.65
N ARG A 308 -4.16 -0.13 3.78
CA ARG A 308 -4.04 1.31 4.08
C ARG A 308 -3.30 1.62 5.40
N THR A 309 -4.04 1.95 6.45
CA THR A 309 -3.55 2.30 7.79
C THR A 309 -2.69 1.24 8.44
N GLY A 310 -2.77 -0.02 7.99
CA GLY A 310 -1.82 -1.05 8.39
C GLY A 310 -0.37 -0.64 8.15
N ALA A 311 -0.07 0.19 7.15
CA ALA A 311 1.30 0.61 6.83
C ALA A 311 1.99 1.30 8.02
N VAL A 312 1.22 2.03 8.82
CA VAL A 312 1.73 2.84 9.93
C VAL A 312 1.65 2.16 11.29
N VAL A 313 1.30 0.86 11.35
CA VAL A 313 1.22 0.12 12.63
C VAL A 313 2.53 0.08 13.43
N PRO A 314 3.74 0.09 12.84
CA PRO A 314 4.96 0.09 13.65
C PRO A 314 5.12 1.35 14.52
N PHE A 315 4.69 2.51 14.03
CA PHE A 315 4.91 3.79 14.70
C PHE A 315 4.32 3.90 16.12
N PRO A 316 3.04 3.56 16.38
CA PRO A 316 2.56 3.50 17.75
C PRO A 316 3.30 2.44 18.57
N LEU A 317 3.60 1.28 17.99
CA LEU A 317 4.25 0.17 18.70
C LEU A 317 5.70 0.46 19.15
N MET A 318 6.35 1.49 18.60
CA MET A 318 7.60 2.05 19.16
C MET A 318 7.44 2.52 20.60
N GLY A 319 6.21 2.77 21.07
CA GLY A 319 5.91 3.05 22.47
C GLY A 319 6.35 1.92 23.41
N PHE A 320 6.37 0.65 22.98
CA PHE A 320 6.85 -0.46 23.81
C PHE A 320 8.38 -0.47 24.00
N GLN A 321 9.13 0.23 23.16
CA GLN A 321 10.59 0.35 23.30
C GLN A 321 11.00 1.42 24.32
N ASN A 322 10.14 2.42 24.56
CA ASN A 322 10.41 3.57 25.42
C ASN A 322 11.78 4.23 25.16
N ASP A 323 12.19 4.31 23.89
CA ASP A 323 13.48 4.89 23.49
C ASP A 323 13.38 6.42 23.43
N PRO A 324 14.12 7.16 24.28
CA PRO A 324 14.05 8.62 24.33
C PRO A 324 14.55 9.30 23.04
N ASN A 325 15.26 8.59 22.17
CA ASN A 325 15.71 9.11 20.88
C ASN A 325 14.64 9.02 19.78
N THR A 326 13.52 8.37 20.05
CA THR A 326 12.42 8.29 19.08
C THR A 326 11.65 9.62 19.05
N ASN A 327 11.51 10.22 17.86
CA ASN A 327 10.64 11.38 17.69
C ASN A 327 9.16 10.96 17.66
N TYR A 328 8.61 10.68 18.84
CA TYR A 328 7.23 10.24 19.02
C TYR A 328 6.18 11.21 18.46
N GLY A 329 6.46 12.52 18.51
CA GLY A 329 5.58 13.53 17.91
C GLY A 329 5.49 13.40 16.39
N TRP A 330 6.59 13.07 15.71
CA TRP A 330 6.59 12.81 14.27
C TRP A 330 5.95 11.46 13.94
N MET A 331 6.19 10.43 14.75
CA MET A 331 5.54 9.11 14.59
C MET A 331 4.01 9.25 14.68
N ARG A 332 3.47 9.94 15.70
CA ARG A 332 2.03 10.16 15.81
C ARG A 332 1.49 11.03 14.67
N ARG A 333 2.23 12.05 14.26
CA ARG A 333 1.87 12.92 13.13
C ARG A 333 1.67 12.13 11.84
N ILE A 334 2.58 11.20 11.52
CA ILE A 334 2.46 10.36 10.33
C ILE A 334 1.28 9.40 10.48
N SER A 335 1.19 8.67 11.59
CA SER A 335 0.12 7.68 11.78
C SER A 335 -1.28 8.31 11.70
N SER A 336 -1.49 9.46 12.35
CA SER A 336 -2.75 10.21 12.28
C SER A 336 -3.00 10.79 10.87
N GLY A 337 -1.93 11.16 10.15
CA GLY A 337 -2.00 11.60 8.75
C GLY A 337 -2.56 10.50 7.83
N VAL A 338 -2.06 9.27 7.94
CA VAL A 338 -2.56 8.13 7.16
C VAL A 338 -3.99 7.77 7.54
N ILE A 339 -4.35 7.80 8.83
CA ILE A 339 -5.75 7.58 9.24
C ILE A 339 -6.65 8.63 8.57
N LYS A 340 -6.28 9.91 8.63
CA LYS A 340 -7.03 11.00 8.00
C LYS A 340 -7.12 10.81 6.48
N GLN A 341 -6.02 10.46 5.81
CA GLN A 341 -5.96 10.26 4.36
C GLN A 341 -7.08 9.35 3.83
N PHE A 342 -7.41 8.28 4.56
CA PHE A 342 -8.42 7.32 4.11
C PHE A 342 -9.77 7.49 4.78
N LEU A 343 -9.82 7.63 6.10
CA LEU A 343 -11.10 7.59 6.81
C LEU A 343 -11.95 8.83 6.50
N THR A 344 -11.33 9.96 6.14
CA THR A 344 -12.05 11.17 5.72
C THR A 344 -12.26 11.25 4.20
N HIS A 345 -11.92 10.22 3.43
CA HIS A 345 -12.15 10.21 1.98
C HIS A 345 -13.57 9.72 1.68
N PRO A 346 -14.36 10.42 0.84
CA PRO A 346 -15.77 10.07 0.58
C PRO A 346 -15.96 8.67 -0.01
N ASP A 347 -15.06 8.23 -0.89
CA ASP A 347 -15.17 6.91 -1.53
C ASP A 347 -14.63 5.73 -0.69
N PHE A 348 -14.15 6.00 0.54
CA PHE A 348 -13.51 4.98 1.37
C PHE A 348 -14.46 3.85 1.75
N LEU A 349 -15.68 4.20 2.18
CA LEU A 349 -16.73 3.24 2.49
C LEU A 349 -17.67 3.02 1.29
N LYS A 350 -18.15 1.80 1.18
CA LYS A 350 -19.34 1.43 0.41
C LYS A 350 -20.08 0.37 1.21
N ASP A 351 -21.41 0.47 1.30
CA ASP A 351 -22.21 -0.45 2.12
C ASP A 351 -21.77 -0.43 3.60
N ASN A 352 -21.46 0.76 4.14
CA ASN A 352 -20.94 0.99 5.50
C ASN A 352 -19.61 0.29 5.85
N VAL A 353 -18.95 -0.38 4.90
CA VAL A 353 -17.68 -1.07 5.15
C VAL A 353 -16.57 -0.61 4.18
N PRO A 354 -15.29 -0.77 4.52
CA PRO A 354 -14.19 -0.31 3.67
C PRO A 354 -14.13 -1.01 2.31
N THR A 355 -13.86 -0.25 1.25
CA THR A 355 -13.72 -0.76 -0.12
C THR A 355 -12.41 -1.53 -0.35
N LEU A 356 -12.42 -2.46 -1.31
CA LEU A 356 -11.22 -3.07 -1.87
C LEU A 356 -10.66 -2.15 -2.98
N GLY A 357 -9.56 -1.46 -2.67
CA GLY A 357 -8.87 -0.54 -3.59
C GLY A 357 -7.86 0.33 -2.82
N PHE A 358 -7.81 1.63 -3.11
CA PHE A 358 -6.92 2.58 -2.42
C PHE A 358 -7.70 3.71 -1.75
N TYR A 359 -8.15 4.74 -2.48
CA TYR A 359 -9.08 5.73 -1.91
C TYR A 359 -10.49 5.16 -1.85
N GLY A 360 -11.01 4.71 -3.00
CA GLY A 360 -12.22 3.90 -3.08
C GLY A 360 -11.97 2.51 -3.69
N ALA A 361 -13.01 1.91 -4.25
CA ALA A 361 -12.90 0.65 -4.97
C ALA A 361 -11.99 0.80 -6.21
N PHE A 362 -11.00 -0.07 -6.36
CA PHE A 362 -10.07 -0.02 -7.47
C PHE A 362 -9.55 -1.41 -7.86
N GLU A 363 -10.18 -1.98 -8.88
CA GLU A 363 -10.01 -3.37 -9.31
C GLU A 363 -8.58 -3.81 -9.69
N PRO A 364 -7.74 -2.95 -10.32
CA PRO A 364 -6.34 -3.30 -10.56
C PRO A 364 -5.54 -3.60 -9.28
N ALA A 365 -5.91 -3.00 -8.15
CA ALA A 365 -5.24 -3.23 -6.86
C ALA A 365 -5.77 -4.44 -6.08
N VAL A 366 -6.83 -5.11 -6.55
CA VAL A 366 -7.46 -6.24 -5.85
C VAL A 366 -6.75 -7.55 -6.16
N GLN A 367 -6.35 -8.27 -5.12
CA GLN A 367 -5.78 -9.62 -5.23
C GLN A 367 -6.87 -10.70 -5.14
N ILE A 368 -6.68 -11.82 -5.83
CA ILE A 368 -7.63 -12.94 -5.91
C ILE A 368 -7.98 -13.59 -4.56
N TYR A 369 -7.14 -13.39 -3.54
CA TYR A 369 -7.38 -13.86 -2.17
C TYR A 369 -8.11 -12.84 -1.30
N SER A 370 -8.54 -11.70 -1.83
CA SER A 370 -9.19 -10.65 -1.05
C SER A 370 -10.71 -10.75 -1.12
N CYS A 371 -11.35 -10.62 0.03
CA CYS A 371 -12.78 -10.34 0.19
C CYS A 371 -12.95 -9.03 0.97
N ARG A 372 -14.19 -8.57 1.19
CA ARG A 372 -14.44 -7.36 2.01
C ARG A 372 -13.91 -7.50 3.43
N GLY A 373 -14.04 -8.68 4.03
CA GLY A 373 -13.48 -8.98 5.34
C GLY A 373 -11.97 -8.78 5.39
N SER A 374 -11.28 -8.96 4.26
CA SER A 374 -9.83 -8.75 4.18
C SER A 374 -9.39 -7.32 4.44
N VAL A 375 -10.22 -6.32 4.13
CA VAL A 375 -9.83 -4.92 4.31
C VAL A 375 -9.58 -4.58 5.78
N TYR A 376 -10.22 -5.30 6.71
CA TYR A 376 -10.06 -5.11 8.16
C TYR A 376 -8.65 -5.44 8.70
N TRP A 377 -7.75 -5.98 7.88
CA TRP A 377 -6.31 -5.94 8.21
C TRP A 377 -5.79 -4.53 8.46
N MET A 378 -6.43 -3.50 7.89
CA MET A 378 -6.15 -2.11 8.20
C MET A 378 -6.29 -1.78 9.69
N GLY A 379 -7.16 -2.52 10.40
CA GLY A 379 -7.42 -2.42 11.83
C GLY A 379 -6.21 -2.73 12.70
N LYS A 380 -5.15 -3.33 12.15
CA LYS A 380 -3.88 -3.55 12.86
C LYS A 380 -3.31 -2.28 13.45
N ILE A 381 -3.55 -1.10 12.85
CA ILE A 381 -3.11 0.18 13.41
C ILE A 381 -3.61 0.40 14.85
N PHE A 382 -4.80 -0.11 15.19
CA PHE A 382 -5.40 0.06 16.51
C PHE A 382 -4.82 -0.86 17.57
N LEU A 383 -3.97 -1.84 17.20
CA LEU A 383 -3.09 -2.51 18.18
C LEU A 383 -2.16 -1.50 18.88
N GLY A 384 -1.93 -0.34 18.27
CA GLY A 384 -1.27 0.79 18.92
C GLY A 384 -1.97 1.28 20.19
N LEU A 385 -3.29 1.11 20.32
CA LEU A 385 -4.03 1.50 21.54
C LEU A 385 -3.63 0.68 22.77
N LEU A 386 -2.97 -0.47 22.58
CA LEU A 386 -2.37 -1.26 23.66
C LEU A 386 -1.17 -0.57 24.32
N VAL A 387 -0.61 0.47 23.69
CA VAL A 387 0.47 1.28 24.27
C VAL A 387 -0.10 2.15 25.41
N PRO A 388 0.55 2.16 26.59
CA PRO A 388 0.07 2.88 27.79
C PRO A 388 -0.28 4.35 27.54
N ASP A 389 -1.30 4.86 28.24
CA ASP A 389 -1.83 6.22 28.07
C ASP A 389 -0.81 7.33 28.37
N ASP A 390 0.11 7.09 29.29
CA ASP A 390 1.18 8.00 29.70
C ASP A 390 2.40 7.97 28.76
N ASN A 391 2.41 7.08 27.76
CA ASN A 391 3.52 6.95 26.83
C ASN A 391 3.74 8.22 25.97
N ALA A 392 5.00 8.50 25.64
CA ALA A 392 5.38 9.64 24.82
C ALA A 392 4.73 9.64 23.43
N PHE A 393 4.41 8.47 22.86
CA PHE A 393 3.66 8.39 21.60
C PHE A 393 2.33 9.16 21.66
N TRP A 394 1.58 9.06 22.76
CA TRP A 394 0.28 9.75 22.93
C TRP A 394 0.40 11.18 23.42
N ASN A 395 1.49 11.52 24.10
CA ASN A 395 1.61 12.80 24.82
C ASN A 395 2.60 13.80 24.19
N ALA A 396 3.54 13.36 23.35
CA ALA A 396 4.47 14.26 22.66
C ALA A 396 3.70 15.21 21.73
N LYS A 397 4.14 16.45 21.55
CA LYS A 397 3.52 17.36 20.58
C LYS A 397 3.84 16.92 19.15
N GLU A 398 2.83 16.86 18.27
CA GLU A 398 3.07 16.55 16.85
C GLU A 398 4.04 17.56 16.24
N ASN A 399 4.91 17.05 15.37
CA ASN A 399 5.85 17.83 14.56
C ASN A 399 6.06 17.09 13.22
N ASN A 400 6.52 17.78 12.18
CA ASN A 400 6.84 17.12 10.90
C ASN A 400 8.28 16.58 10.84
N GLY A 401 8.98 16.48 11.98
CA GLY A 401 10.37 16.01 12.04
C GLY A 401 11.29 16.74 11.07
N ASP A 402 11.93 15.97 10.20
CA ASP A 402 12.92 16.49 9.24
C ASP A 402 12.30 17.38 8.15
N TRP A 403 11.00 17.29 7.88
CA TRP A 403 10.31 18.17 6.94
C TRP A 403 10.36 19.64 7.34
N ASP A 404 10.38 19.93 8.64
CA ASP A 404 10.44 21.30 9.15
C ASP A 404 11.86 21.68 9.63
N THR A 405 12.74 20.70 9.89
CA THR A 405 14.06 20.94 10.51
C THR A 405 15.25 20.76 9.57
N LYS A 406 15.15 19.90 8.54
CA LYS A 406 16.26 19.59 7.62
C LYS A 406 15.96 19.91 6.17
N PHE A 407 14.72 19.68 5.74
CA PHE A 407 14.33 19.77 4.35
C PHE A 407 14.09 21.21 3.91
N LYS A 408 14.80 21.62 2.86
CA LYS A 408 14.77 22.97 2.29
C LYS A 408 14.16 22.97 0.90
N LYS A 409 13.44 24.03 0.59
CA LYS A 409 12.92 24.30 -0.76
C LYS A 409 14.05 24.24 -1.80
N ASP A 410 13.72 23.81 -3.00
CA ASP A 410 14.60 23.72 -4.17
C ASP A 410 15.82 22.80 -3.98
N THR A 411 15.70 21.86 -3.03
CA THR A 411 16.66 20.78 -2.75
C THR A 411 15.94 19.43 -2.86
N VAL A 412 16.69 18.37 -3.14
CA VAL A 412 16.19 16.99 -3.11
C VAL A 412 17.01 16.17 -2.11
N TYR A 413 16.35 15.33 -1.32
CA TYR A 413 16.99 14.56 -0.25
C TYR A 413 16.88 13.08 -0.57
N ASN A 414 18.01 12.40 -0.69
CA ASN A 414 18.09 10.99 -1.03
C ASN A 414 18.55 10.19 0.18
N LYS A 415 17.76 9.18 0.56
CA LYS A 415 18.07 8.25 1.63
C LYS A 415 18.16 6.83 1.05
N TYR A 416 19.37 6.47 0.62
CA TYR A 416 19.67 5.13 0.12
C TYR A 416 19.84 4.15 1.29
N GLN A 417 19.17 3.00 1.18
CA GLN A 417 19.19 1.93 2.17
C GLN A 417 19.98 0.75 1.59
N GLY A 418 21.26 0.65 1.97
CA GLY A 418 22.23 -0.23 1.33
C GLY A 418 21.81 -1.70 1.25
N ASP A 419 21.29 -2.25 2.35
CA ASP A 419 20.99 -3.69 2.46
C ASP A 419 19.72 -4.08 1.69
N SER A 420 18.69 -3.23 1.72
CA SER A 420 17.45 -3.43 0.96
C SER A 420 17.56 -2.94 -0.49
N GLN A 421 18.58 -2.13 -0.78
CA GLN A 421 18.83 -1.46 -2.06
C GLN A 421 17.69 -0.51 -2.47
N ILE A 422 16.90 -0.05 -1.50
CA ILE A 422 15.80 0.90 -1.69
C ILE A 422 16.37 2.32 -1.66
N LEU A 423 15.85 3.18 -2.52
CA LEU A 423 16.08 4.62 -2.45
C LEU A 423 14.77 5.33 -2.12
N ILE A 424 14.75 6.01 -0.98
CA ILE A 424 13.70 6.95 -0.61
C ILE A 424 14.17 8.37 -0.97
N THR A 425 13.32 9.13 -1.63
CA THR A 425 13.59 10.52 -2.00
C THR A 425 12.49 11.44 -1.52
N ASP A 426 12.86 12.50 -0.82
CA ASP A 426 11.94 13.53 -0.34
C ASP A 426 12.06 14.82 -1.16
N TYR A 427 10.89 15.35 -1.57
CA TYR A 427 10.74 16.53 -2.43
C TYR A 427 10.03 17.67 -1.69
N PRO A 428 10.77 18.61 -1.06
CA PRO A 428 10.19 19.68 -0.25
C PRO A 428 9.29 20.64 -1.04
N ASN A 429 9.51 20.77 -2.34
CA ASN A 429 8.74 21.67 -3.20
C ASN A 429 7.26 21.27 -3.32
N ILE A 430 6.97 19.97 -3.31
CA ILE A 430 5.59 19.46 -3.32
C ILE A 430 5.20 18.79 -2.00
N GLY A 431 6.13 18.58 -1.07
CA GLY A 431 5.89 17.89 0.20
C GLY A 431 5.71 16.40 0.04
N ALA A 432 6.27 15.79 -1.01
CA ALA A 432 6.06 14.39 -1.35
C ALA A 432 7.32 13.55 -1.10
N SER A 433 7.12 12.35 -0.59
CA SER A 433 8.11 11.26 -0.60
C SER A 433 7.89 10.33 -1.80
N GLU A 434 8.96 9.71 -2.27
CA GLU A 434 9.01 8.77 -3.39
C GLU A 434 9.95 7.61 -3.10
N VAL A 435 9.58 6.40 -3.54
CA VAL A 435 10.38 5.19 -3.35
C VAL A 435 10.73 4.52 -4.67
N ARG A 436 11.99 4.09 -4.78
CA ARG A 436 12.50 3.19 -5.81
C ARG A 436 12.89 1.87 -5.16
N ALA A 437 12.21 0.82 -5.58
CA ALA A 437 12.51 -0.55 -5.22
C ALA A 437 12.76 -1.38 -6.48
N TRP A 438 13.11 -2.65 -6.29
CA TRP A 438 13.29 -3.62 -7.35
C TRP A 438 12.43 -4.85 -7.04
N CYS A 439 11.98 -5.51 -8.11
CA CYS A 439 11.28 -6.77 -8.06
C CYS A 439 11.65 -7.52 -9.34
N HIS A 440 11.99 -8.80 -9.20
CA HIS A 440 12.40 -9.65 -10.32
C HIS A 440 11.52 -10.91 -10.33
N GLU A 441 10.22 -10.72 -10.54
CA GLU A 441 9.25 -11.81 -10.57
C GLU A 441 8.67 -11.96 -11.98
N LYS A 442 8.76 -13.17 -12.54
CA LYS A 442 8.24 -13.51 -13.86
C LYS A 442 6.75 -13.85 -13.78
N VAL A 443 5.91 -13.33 -14.68
CA VAL A 443 4.48 -13.71 -14.80
C VAL A 443 4.32 -15.22 -14.95
N SER A 444 5.22 -15.86 -15.72
CA SER A 444 5.23 -17.31 -15.91
C SER A 444 5.40 -18.12 -14.62
N SER A 445 6.04 -17.54 -13.59
CA SER A 445 6.25 -18.16 -12.28
C SER A 445 5.29 -17.63 -11.19
N ASP A 446 4.66 -16.48 -11.45
CA ASP A 446 3.71 -15.82 -10.56
C ASP A 446 2.30 -16.41 -10.70
N TRP A 447 2.07 -17.53 -10.00
CA TRP A 447 0.75 -18.17 -9.97
C TRP A 447 -0.36 -17.26 -9.43
N GLN A 448 -0.02 -16.20 -8.68
CA GLN A 448 -0.98 -15.23 -8.14
C GLN A 448 -1.20 -14.01 -9.04
N LYS A 449 -0.34 -13.84 -10.06
CA LYS A 449 -0.36 -12.81 -11.10
C LYS A 449 -0.23 -11.36 -10.65
N PHE A 450 -0.14 -11.04 -9.36
CA PHE A 450 -0.06 -9.65 -8.88
C PHE A 450 1.37 -9.20 -8.56
N ARG A 451 2.34 -10.10 -8.41
CA ARG A 451 3.74 -9.74 -8.09
C ARG A 451 4.49 -9.17 -9.28
N SER A 452 3.96 -9.42 -10.46
CA SER A 452 4.46 -9.03 -11.77
C SER A 452 3.74 -7.81 -12.37
N THR A 453 3.00 -7.06 -11.56
CA THR A 453 2.08 -5.97 -11.97
C THR A 453 2.51 -4.61 -11.43
N GLU A 454 1.64 -3.60 -11.55
CA GLU A 454 1.79 -2.24 -11.05
C GLU A 454 2.05 -2.13 -9.55
N ASN A 455 1.78 -3.21 -8.80
CA ASN A 455 2.20 -3.30 -7.40
C ASN A 455 3.73 -3.22 -7.23
N TYR A 456 4.50 -3.65 -8.24
CA TYR A 456 5.97 -3.76 -8.16
C TYR A 456 6.74 -3.32 -9.42
N ASN A 457 6.08 -3.04 -10.54
CA ASN A 457 6.74 -2.79 -11.82
C ASN A 457 6.94 -1.30 -12.18
N ARG A 458 6.55 -0.37 -11.30
CA ARG A 458 6.80 1.07 -11.52
C ARG A 458 8.26 1.42 -11.29
N LEU A 459 8.75 2.37 -12.09
CA LEU A 459 10.07 2.94 -11.97
C LEU A 459 10.24 3.62 -10.60
N SER A 460 9.20 4.27 -10.10
CA SER A 460 9.11 4.79 -8.74
C SER A 460 7.64 4.95 -8.34
N TYR A 461 7.39 5.03 -7.03
CA TYR A 461 6.07 5.28 -6.45
C TYR A 461 6.13 6.54 -5.60
N ASN A 462 5.13 7.41 -5.71
CA ASN A 462 5.14 8.74 -5.09
C ASN A 462 3.86 8.97 -4.26
N SER A 463 4.00 9.65 -3.13
CA SER A 463 2.88 9.96 -2.22
C SER A 463 1.88 10.96 -2.80
N ALA A 464 2.33 11.86 -3.69
CA ALA A 464 1.45 12.80 -4.38
C ALA A 464 0.80 12.21 -5.64
N PHE A 465 1.35 11.13 -6.19
CA PHE A 465 0.94 10.53 -7.46
C PHE A 465 0.76 9.01 -7.32
N PRO A 466 -0.43 8.55 -6.88
CA PRO A 466 -0.76 7.12 -6.85
C PRO A 466 -0.56 6.47 -8.23
N TRP A 467 -0.20 5.19 -8.27
CA TRP A 467 0.01 4.53 -9.56
C TRP A 467 -1.32 4.36 -10.31
N GLN A 468 -1.26 4.61 -11.63
CA GLN A 468 -2.31 4.24 -12.58
C GLN A 468 -2.01 2.84 -13.12
N ALA A 469 -3.02 2.01 -13.39
CA ALA A 469 -2.87 0.73 -14.09
C ALA A 469 -2.41 0.92 -15.55
N ASP A 470 -1.71 -0.09 -16.09
CA ASP A 470 -1.35 -0.14 -17.51
C ASP A 470 -2.58 -0.54 -18.34
N GLY A 471 -2.76 0.11 -19.49
CA GLY A 471 -3.88 -0.14 -20.40
C GLY A 471 -3.47 -0.93 -21.64
N GLU A 472 -4.44 -1.64 -22.24
CA GLU A 472 -4.23 -2.50 -23.41
C GLU A 472 -3.77 -1.72 -24.66
N ASN A 473 -4.06 -0.42 -24.73
CA ASN A 473 -3.65 0.45 -25.84
C ASN A 473 -2.29 1.11 -25.60
N GLY A 474 -1.59 0.72 -24.53
CA GLY A 474 -0.28 1.24 -24.14
C GLY A 474 -0.36 2.53 -23.33
N GLU A 475 -1.49 2.76 -22.63
CA GLU A 475 -1.56 3.68 -21.51
C GLU A 475 -0.59 3.18 -20.43
N VAL A 476 0.39 4.00 -20.04
CA VAL A 476 1.43 3.60 -19.10
C VAL A 476 1.77 4.81 -18.23
N ALA A 477 1.96 4.58 -16.93
CA ALA A 477 2.40 5.62 -16.02
C ALA A 477 3.60 5.14 -15.20
N MET A 478 4.64 5.98 -15.10
CA MET A 478 5.92 5.65 -14.45
C MET A 478 6.46 4.26 -14.78
N ASN A 479 6.34 3.85 -16.05
CA ASN A 479 6.92 2.63 -16.56
C ASN A 479 7.20 2.78 -18.07
N TYR A 480 7.91 1.80 -18.62
CA TYR A 480 7.99 1.55 -20.04
C TYR A 480 6.99 0.48 -20.47
N VAL A 481 6.39 0.65 -21.64
CA VAL A 481 5.78 -0.45 -22.39
C VAL A 481 6.49 -0.62 -23.72
N VAL A 482 6.65 -1.88 -24.13
CA VAL A 482 7.30 -2.28 -25.39
C VAL A 482 6.33 -3.15 -26.18
N LYS A 483 6.29 -2.98 -27.50
CA LYS A 483 5.55 -3.91 -28.35
C LYS A 483 6.25 -5.27 -28.42
N ASN A 484 5.57 -6.32 -27.97
CA ASN A 484 6.08 -7.68 -28.04
C ASN A 484 5.89 -8.30 -29.44
N LYS A 485 6.29 -9.57 -29.60
CA LYS A 485 6.19 -10.31 -30.88
C LYS A 485 4.77 -10.40 -31.46
N ASN A 486 3.75 -10.26 -30.62
CA ASN A 486 2.33 -10.27 -31.02
C ASN A 486 1.79 -8.85 -31.28
N ASN A 487 2.65 -7.84 -31.34
CA ASN A 487 2.29 -6.43 -31.51
C ASN A 487 1.39 -5.87 -30.38
N LEU A 488 1.41 -6.52 -29.21
CA LEU A 488 0.74 -6.08 -27.98
C LEU A 488 1.70 -5.30 -27.09
N TRP A 489 1.19 -4.33 -26.34
CA TRP A 489 1.98 -3.59 -25.36
C TRP A 489 2.27 -4.44 -24.13
N GLU A 490 3.54 -4.51 -23.76
CA GLU A 490 4.00 -5.24 -22.57
C GLU A 490 4.84 -4.31 -21.69
N ALA A 491 4.45 -4.20 -20.43
CA ALA A 491 5.16 -3.42 -19.43
C ALA A 491 6.44 -4.12 -18.96
N PHE A 492 7.52 -3.36 -18.80
CA PHE A 492 8.71 -3.84 -18.12
C PHE A 492 8.40 -4.18 -16.66
N ARG A 493 8.97 -5.29 -16.16
CA ARG A 493 8.72 -5.79 -14.80
C ARG A 493 9.89 -6.50 -14.11
N LEU A 494 10.91 -6.92 -14.87
CA LEU A 494 12.07 -7.65 -14.32
C LEU A 494 13.18 -6.67 -13.98
N TYR A 495 13.03 -5.96 -12.86
CA TYR A 495 13.97 -4.95 -12.42
C TYR A 495 15.03 -5.54 -11.50
N THR A 496 16.30 -5.21 -11.77
CA THR A 496 17.44 -5.60 -10.93
C THR A 496 18.22 -4.35 -10.53
N PHE A 497 18.41 -4.14 -9.23
CA PHE A 497 19.29 -3.09 -8.73
C PHE A 497 20.73 -3.31 -9.19
N LYS A 498 21.45 -2.21 -9.47
CA LYS A 498 22.87 -2.25 -9.86
C LYS A 498 23.74 -1.51 -8.86
N LYS A 499 23.49 -0.22 -8.67
CA LYS A 499 24.22 0.64 -7.72
C LYS A 499 23.51 1.96 -7.47
N PHE A 500 23.86 2.63 -6.38
CA PHE A 500 23.55 4.03 -6.14
C PHE A 500 24.86 4.78 -5.91
N GLU A 501 25.22 5.68 -6.82
CA GLU A 501 26.53 6.34 -6.81
C GLU A 501 26.39 7.78 -7.29
N ASN A 502 27.03 8.73 -6.60
CA ASN A 502 27.03 10.15 -6.97
C ASN A 502 25.62 10.73 -7.15
N GLY A 503 24.64 10.25 -6.38
CA GLY A 503 23.23 10.65 -6.46
C GLY A 503 22.51 10.16 -7.72
N ILE A 504 22.93 9.01 -8.27
CA ILE A 504 22.35 8.38 -9.45
C ILE A 504 21.98 6.94 -9.09
N TYR A 505 20.72 6.57 -9.30
CA TYR A 505 20.20 5.23 -9.00
C TYR A 505 20.13 4.39 -10.28
N TYR A 506 20.90 3.31 -10.30
CA TYR A 506 21.06 2.45 -11.47
C TYR A 506 20.30 1.13 -11.30
N ARG A 507 19.58 0.75 -12.35
CA ARG A 507 18.91 -0.55 -12.47
C ARG A 507 19.14 -1.16 -13.85
N ASN A 508 19.01 -2.47 -13.95
CA ASN A 508 18.77 -3.15 -15.21
C ASN A 508 17.31 -3.54 -15.31
N VAL A 509 16.81 -3.62 -16.54
CA VAL A 509 15.49 -4.20 -16.81
C VAL A 509 15.49 -5.01 -18.09
N VAL A 510 14.71 -6.08 -18.09
CA VAL A 510 14.56 -7.02 -19.21
C VAL A 510 13.07 -7.25 -19.47
N LEU A 511 12.68 -7.38 -20.75
CA LEU A 511 11.32 -7.79 -21.12
C LEU A 511 11.16 -9.29 -20.88
N GLU A 512 10.10 -9.72 -20.21
CA GLU A 512 9.92 -11.13 -19.87
C GLU A 512 9.71 -12.00 -21.13
N THR A 513 8.89 -11.54 -22.09
CA THR A 513 8.60 -12.35 -23.29
C THR A 513 9.72 -12.36 -24.32
N ASP A 514 10.72 -11.50 -24.18
CA ASP A 514 11.88 -11.41 -25.07
C ASP A 514 13.09 -10.82 -24.32
N GLU A 515 13.91 -11.69 -23.73
CA GLU A 515 15.07 -11.28 -22.93
C GLU A 515 16.14 -10.52 -23.73
N LYS A 516 16.04 -10.49 -25.07
CA LYS A 516 16.90 -9.64 -25.92
C LYS A 516 16.53 -8.17 -25.86
N ILE A 517 15.36 -7.84 -25.31
CA ILE A 517 14.92 -6.46 -25.06
C ILE A 517 15.31 -6.09 -23.63
N GLN A 518 16.37 -5.30 -23.50
CA GLN A 518 16.97 -4.97 -22.21
C GLN A 518 17.54 -3.56 -22.15
N PHE A 519 17.43 -2.92 -20.99
CA PHE A 519 17.82 -1.54 -20.76
C PHE A 519 18.69 -1.44 -19.51
N ASN A 520 19.71 -0.58 -19.56
CA ASN A 520 20.32 -0.02 -18.35
C ASN A 520 19.63 1.30 -18.05
N LEU A 521 19.17 1.45 -16.81
CA LEU A 521 18.40 2.59 -16.35
C LEU A 521 19.26 3.44 -15.43
N ALA A 522 19.21 4.76 -15.60
CA ALA A 522 19.79 5.70 -14.66
C ALA A 522 18.81 6.82 -14.33
N ASP A 523 18.59 7.00 -13.03
CA ASP A 523 17.65 7.96 -12.46
C ASP A 523 18.41 8.99 -11.61
N ILE A 524 18.21 10.27 -11.92
CA ILE A 524 18.76 11.40 -11.17
C ILE A 524 17.60 12.23 -10.63
N PRO A 525 17.30 12.13 -9.32
CA PRO A 525 16.31 12.98 -8.69
C PRO A 525 16.69 14.46 -8.73
N LEU A 526 15.69 15.32 -8.96
CA LEU A 526 15.77 16.78 -9.03
C LEU A 526 14.75 17.40 -8.05
N PRO A 527 14.91 18.66 -7.62
CA PRO A 527 13.97 19.28 -6.69
C PRO A 527 12.50 19.29 -7.14
N ASN A 528 12.25 19.38 -8.45
CA ASN A 528 10.93 19.38 -9.07
C ASN A 528 10.77 18.24 -10.09
N GLY A 529 11.46 17.11 -9.92
CA GLY A 529 11.34 16.06 -10.92
C GLY A 529 12.43 15.01 -10.91
N ILE A 530 12.55 14.34 -12.05
CA ILE A 530 13.55 13.32 -12.32
C ILE A 530 14.15 13.59 -13.70
N LEU A 531 15.47 13.52 -13.79
CA LEU A 531 16.17 13.33 -15.06
C LEU A 531 16.44 11.84 -15.24
N ARG A 532 15.85 11.26 -16.29
CA ARG A 532 16.08 9.87 -16.68
C ARG A 532 16.99 9.80 -17.88
N VAL A 533 17.96 8.91 -17.81
CA VAL A 533 18.93 8.66 -18.87
C VAL A 533 19.10 7.16 -18.98
N ASP A 534 18.51 6.58 -20.00
CA ASP A 534 18.40 5.13 -20.12
C ASP A 534 19.02 4.66 -21.43
N LYS A 535 19.82 3.61 -21.34
CA LYS A 535 20.48 2.98 -22.47
C LYS A 535 19.70 1.74 -22.90
N ASN A 536 19.18 1.76 -24.11
CA ASN A 536 18.65 0.59 -24.78
C ASN A 536 19.81 -0.27 -25.30
N ASN A 537 19.91 -1.49 -24.80
CA ASN A 537 20.90 -2.49 -25.22
C ASN A 537 20.27 -3.61 -26.07
N SER A 538 19.05 -3.39 -26.56
CA SER A 538 18.36 -4.36 -27.40
C SER A 538 19.03 -4.44 -28.76
N ASN A 539 19.21 -5.67 -29.28
CA ASN A 539 19.84 -5.94 -30.57
C ASN A 539 18.83 -6.08 -31.71
N LYS A 540 17.67 -5.43 -31.59
CA LYS A 540 16.56 -5.52 -32.53
C LYS A 540 15.73 -4.23 -32.54
N PRO A 541 14.96 -3.99 -33.61
CA PRO A 541 13.98 -2.91 -33.63
C PRO A 541 12.95 -3.05 -32.50
N ILE A 542 12.60 -1.93 -31.87
CA ILE A 542 11.60 -1.87 -30.80
C ILE A 542 10.72 -0.63 -30.93
N SER A 543 9.43 -0.80 -30.63
CA SER A 543 8.48 0.29 -30.42
C SER A 543 8.22 0.42 -28.93
N ILE A 544 8.53 1.59 -28.37
CA ILE A 544 8.48 1.83 -26.94
C ILE A 544 7.69 3.10 -26.59
N ARG A 545 7.09 3.08 -25.41
CA ARG A 545 6.59 4.26 -24.70
C ARG A 545 7.21 4.32 -23.31
N LEU A 546 7.53 5.52 -22.85
CA LEU A 546 7.80 5.83 -21.45
C LEU A 546 6.72 6.80 -20.98
N GLY A 547 6.03 6.48 -19.88
CA GLY A 547 5.00 7.33 -19.29
C GLY A 547 5.49 8.12 -18.07
N HIS A 548 5.01 9.36 -17.94
CA HIS A 548 5.07 10.13 -16.70
C HIS A 548 4.17 9.52 -15.62
N TYR A 549 4.19 10.05 -14.39
CA TYR A 549 3.03 9.95 -13.50
C TYR A 549 1.74 10.38 -14.24
N ALA A 550 0.61 9.79 -13.89
CA ALA A 550 -0.69 10.20 -14.40
C ALA A 550 -1.32 11.22 -13.46
N LEU A 551 -2.11 12.15 -14.01
CA LEU A 551 -2.99 12.99 -13.23
C LEU A 551 -4.44 12.51 -13.36
N PRO A 552 -5.16 12.29 -12.25
CA PRO A 552 -6.60 12.09 -12.27
C PRO A 552 -7.30 13.40 -12.62
N LYS A 553 -8.46 13.29 -13.29
CA LYS A 553 -9.40 14.39 -13.42
C LYS A 553 -10.12 14.55 -12.08
N LEU A 554 -9.86 15.69 -11.43
CA LEU A 554 -10.47 16.07 -10.16
C LEU A 554 -11.68 16.97 -10.43
N ASN A 555 -11.76 18.12 -9.75
CA ASN A 555 -12.86 19.09 -9.88
C ASN A 555 -12.84 19.91 -11.19
N LYS A 556 -11.78 19.80 -12.00
CA LYS A 556 -11.59 20.55 -13.24
C LYS A 556 -11.08 19.62 -14.34
N GLU A 557 -11.37 19.99 -15.59
CA GLU A 557 -10.75 19.33 -16.74
C GLU A 557 -9.23 19.48 -16.72
N ILE A 558 -8.54 18.44 -17.18
CA ILE A 558 -7.09 18.46 -17.28
C ILE A 558 -6.69 19.33 -18.47
N ILE A 559 -5.90 20.36 -18.21
CA ILE A 559 -5.43 21.31 -19.21
C ILE A 559 -4.09 20.82 -19.75
N THR A 560 -3.96 20.78 -21.07
CA THR A 560 -2.69 20.46 -21.75
C THR A 560 -2.11 21.72 -22.37
N THR A 561 -0.82 21.97 -22.12
CA THR A 561 -0.05 23.02 -22.79
C THR A 561 1.18 22.44 -23.46
N LYS A 562 1.43 22.82 -24.71
CA LYS A 562 2.66 22.51 -25.44
C LYS A 562 3.40 23.80 -25.80
N ARG A 563 4.70 23.85 -25.57
CA ARG A 563 5.55 24.99 -25.95
C ARG A 563 6.99 24.57 -26.23
N ASN A 564 7.73 25.36 -27.00
CA ASN A 564 9.15 25.15 -27.21
C ASN A 564 9.98 25.97 -26.21
N VAL A 565 10.98 25.36 -25.58
CA VAL A 565 11.92 26.01 -24.66
C VAL A 565 13.33 25.51 -24.95
N GLU A 566 14.24 26.42 -25.29
CA GLU A 566 15.65 26.10 -25.60
C GLU A 566 15.79 24.99 -26.68
N GLY A 567 14.89 24.97 -27.66
CA GLY A 567 14.87 23.98 -28.74
C GLY A 567 14.12 22.68 -28.42
N TYR A 568 13.72 22.46 -27.16
CA TYR A 568 12.98 21.26 -26.75
C TYR A 568 11.47 21.48 -26.71
N GLU A 569 10.68 20.49 -27.13
CA GLU A 569 9.24 20.45 -26.90
C GLU A 569 8.98 20.18 -25.40
N VAL A 570 8.18 21.04 -24.77
CA VAL A 570 7.71 20.87 -23.40
C VAL A 570 6.21 20.62 -23.44
N THR A 571 5.80 19.44 -23.00
CA THR A 571 4.39 19.08 -22.82
C THR A 571 4.04 19.13 -21.34
N ILE A 572 2.99 19.86 -20.98
CA ILE A 572 2.54 20.06 -19.59
C ILE A 572 1.07 19.65 -19.49
N ILE A 573 0.72 18.89 -18.46
CA ILE A 573 -0.67 18.64 -18.04
C ILE A 573 -0.90 19.22 -16.64
N ASP A 574 -2.10 19.76 -16.39
CA ASP A 574 -2.50 20.37 -15.12
C ASP A 574 -3.91 19.90 -14.74
N ASN A 575 -4.08 19.31 -13.56
CA ASN A 575 -5.40 18.86 -13.06
C ASN A 575 -6.02 19.79 -12.01
N GLY A 576 -5.45 20.97 -11.80
CA GLY A 576 -5.86 21.94 -10.78
C GLY A 576 -5.25 21.72 -9.39
N LYS A 577 -4.55 20.60 -9.17
CA LYS A 577 -3.78 20.32 -7.93
C LYS A 577 -2.28 20.27 -8.21
N TYR A 578 -1.89 19.55 -9.26
CA TYR A 578 -0.50 19.42 -9.71
C TYR A 578 -0.37 19.67 -11.20
N GLN A 579 0.82 20.08 -11.60
CA GLN A 579 1.29 20.14 -12.98
C GLN A 579 2.37 19.10 -13.18
N LEU A 580 2.31 18.35 -14.28
CA LEU A 580 3.39 17.47 -14.73
C LEU A 580 3.92 17.97 -16.07
N ALA A 581 5.25 18.04 -16.23
CA ALA A 581 5.90 18.44 -17.46
C ALA A 581 6.87 17.35 -17.95
N MET A 582 6.79 17.00 -19.22
CA MET A 582 7.65 16.01 -19.85
C MET A 582 8.42 16.64 -21.01
N ILE A 583 9.76 16.49 -20.97
CA ILE A 583 10.67 17.07 -21.94
C ILE A 583 11.58 15.96 -22.49
N PRO A 584 11.37 15.47 -23.73
CA PRO A 584 12.29 14.57 -24.38
C PRO A 584 13.57 15.32 -24.80
N LEU A 585 14.71 14.96 -24.18
CA LEU A 585 15.99 15.61 -24.44
C LEU A 585 16.81 14.90 -25.53
N LEU A 586 16.73 13.58 -25.60
CA LEU A 586 17.54 12.77 -26.53
C LEU A 586 16.83 11.46 -26.89
N GLY A 587 16.93 11.06 -28.17
CA GLY A 587 16.56 9.73 -28.65
C GLY A 587 15.08 9.50 -28.93
N TRP A 588 14.20 10.37 -28.46
CA TRP A 588 12.75 10.23 -28.61
C TRP A 588 12.21 10.80 -29.92
N GLY A 589 11.11 10.22 -30.41
CA GLY A 589 10.43 10.70 -31.61
C GLY A 589 9.43 11.82 -31.35
N LYS A 590 8.47 11.59 -30.45
CA LYS A 590 7.42 12.57 -30.10
C LYS A 590 6.93 12.40 -28.68
N SER A 591 6.27 13.45 -28.16
CA SER A 591 5.44 13.37 -26.95
C SER A 591 3.95 13.30 -27.31
N GLU A 592 3.21 12.47 -26.58
CA GLU A 592 1.77 12.30 -26.70
C GLU A 592 1.08 12.42 -25.34
N VAL A 593 -0.15 12.91 -25.33
CA VAL A 593 -0.98 13.04 -24.12
C VAL A 593 -2.09 12.01 -24.23
N VAL A 594 -2.06 11.04 -23.34
CA VAL A 594 -2.92 9.85 -23.39
C VAL A 594 -3.95 9.95 -22.29
N LYS A 595 -5.23 9.89 -22.67
CA LYS A 595 -6.35 9.83 -21.73
C LYS A 595 -6.69 8.38 -21.44
N ALA A 596 -7.00 8.07 -20.19
CA ALA A 596 -7.40 6.75 -19.75
C ALA A 596 -8.73 6.79 -18.99
N LYS A 597 -9.44 5.65 -18.98
CA LYS A 597 -10.64 5.45 -18.18
C LYS A 597 -10.53 4.19 -17.33
N GLY A 598 -10.95 4.26 -16.06
CA GLY A 598 -10.96 3.14 -15.13
C GLY A 598 -9.58 2.65 -14.66
N LEU A 599 -8.50 3.35 -15.02
CA LEU A 599 -7.12 2.94 -14.70
C LEU A 599 -6.53 3.67 -13.49
N HIS A 600 -7.14 4.73 -12.98
CA HIS A 600 -6.58 5.53 -11.88
C HIS A 600 -7.37 5.33 -10.57
N PRO A 601 -6.72 5.20 -9.40
CA PRO A 601 -7.38 4.89 -8.13
C PRO A 601 -8.20 6.05 -7.52
N GLU A 602 -7.93 7.29 -7.93
CA GLU A 602 -8.59 8.51 -7.41
C GLU A 602 -9.73 9.02 -8.30
N SER A 603 -9.76 8.64 -9.59
CA SER A 603 -10.80 9.11 -10.52
C SER A 603 -10.94 8.14 -11.68
N ASN A 604 -12.16 8.02 -12.22
CA ASN A 604 -12.42 7.19 -13.39
C ASN A 604 -11.78 7.75 -14.66
N GLU A 605 -11.45 9.05 -14.73
CA GLU A 605 -10.75 9.65 -15.86
C GLU A 605 -9.37 10.13 -15.43
N SER A 606 -8.34 9.86 -16.24
CA SER A 606 -6.98 10.31 -15.98
C SER A 606 -6.24 10.64 -17.28
N THR A 607 -5.12 11.34 -17.15
CA THR A 607 -4.27 11.71 -18.28
C THR A 607 -2.80 11.51 -17.92
N VAL A 608 -2.02 10.96 -18.84
CA VAL A 608 -0.58 10.77 -18.72
C VAL A 608 0.13 11.34 -19.96
N ILE A 609 1.34 11.89 -19.76
CA ILE A 609 2.21 12.26 -20.86
C ILE A 609 3.14 11.08 -21.15
N ASN A 610 3.19 10.64 -22.40
CA ASN A 610 4.12 9.62 -22.87
C ASN A 610 5.11 10.22 -23.86
N VAL A 611 6.34 9.72 -23.86
CA VAL A 611 7.28 9.87 -24.98
C VAL A 611 7.42 8.55 -25.71
N THR A 612 7.50 8.61 -27.04
CA THR A 612 7.50 7.41 -27.89
C THR A 612 8.73 7.33 -28.77
N SER A 613 9.18 6.11 -29.06
CA SER A 613 10.25 5.85 -30.02
C SER A 613 9.97 4.56 -30.77
N ASP A 614 10.12 4.60 -32.10
CA ASP A 614 10.15 3.43 -32.96
C ASP A 614 11.59 3.28 -33.47
N SER A 615 12.43 2.57 -32.71
CA SER A 615 13.81 2.33 -33.13
C SER A 615 13.82 1.29 -34.24
N LYS A 616 14.19 1.70 -35.45
CA LYS A 616 14.46 0.80 -36.57
C LYS A 616 15.90 0.28 -36.59
N SER A 617 16.77 0.82 -35.73
CA SER A 617 18.17 0.43 -35.65
C SER A 617 18.36 -0.69 -34.64
N GLU A 618 19.22 -1.65 -34.98
CA GLU A 618 19.74 -2.69 -34.09
C GLU A 618 20.90 -2.19 -33.21
N LYS A 619 21.26 -0.91 -33.31
CA LYS A 619 22.32 -0.28 -32.50
C LYS A 619 21.78 0.25 -31.19
N SER A 620 22.65 0.25 -30.16
CA SER A 620 22.33 0.81 -28.85
C SER A 620 21.96 2.29 -28.95
N ASN A 621 20.86 2.67 -28.30
CA ASN A 621 20.35 4.04 -28.26
C ASN A 621 20.29 4.53 -26.81
N ILE A 622 20.65 5.80 -26.61
CA ILE A 622 20.50 6.48 -25.32
C ILE A 622 19.28 7.39 -25.42
N TYR A 623 18.38 7.25 -24.46
CA TYR A 623 17.20 8.07 -24.25
C TYR A 623 17.44 8.99 -23.05
N ALA A 624 17.12 10.28 -23.17
CA ALA A 624 17.14 11.20 -22.05
C ALA A 624 15.83 11.98 -21.96
N THR A 625 15.26 12.07 -20.76
CA THR A 625 13.95 12.68 -20.51
C THR A 625 13.94 13.40 -19.18
N LEU A 626 13.40 14.62 -19.14
CA LEU A 626 12.98 15.25 -17.88
C LEU A 626 11.52 14.96 -17.62
N MET A 627 11.23 14.53 -16.40
CA MET A 627 9.91 14.21 -15.87
C MET A 627 9.71 15.09 -14.63
N LEU A 628 9.06 16.24 -14.81
CA LEU A 628 9.00 17.31 -13.82
C LEU A 628 7.59 17.49 -13.25
N TRP A 629 7.50 18.05 -12.06
CA TRP A 629 6.24 18.36 -11.39
C TRP A 629 6.28 19.68 -10.62
N LYS A 630 5.10 20.29 -10.46
CA LYS A 630 4.84 21.45 -9.59
C LYS A 630 3.44 21.38 -9.01
N LYS A 631 3.15 22.22 -8.02
CA LYS A 631 1.75 22.52 -7.65
C LYS A 631 1.07 23.33 -8.76
N SER A 632 -0.22 23.09 -8.97
CA SER A 632 -1.00 23.86 -9.93
C SER A 632 -1.00 25.35 -9.59
N GLY A 633 -0.97 26.20 -10.62
CA GLY A 633 -0.87 27.65 -10.49
C GLY A 633 0.55 28.20 -10.35
N GLU A 634 1.54 27.37 -10.05
CA GLU A 634 2.94 27.80 -10.10
C GLU A 634 3.43 27.99 -11.54
N LYS A 635 4.30 28.99 -11.76
CA LYS A 635 4.84 29.28 -13.09
C LYS A 635 6.12 28.49 -13.33
N TRP A 636 6.25 27.94 -14.53
CA TRP A 636 7.48 27.32 -15.02
C TRP A 636 8.42 28.34 -15.65
N THR A 637 9.62 28.48 -15.10
CA THR A 637 10.72 29.21 -15.72
C THR A 637 11.44 28.36 -16.76
N LYS A 638 12.22 29.00 -17.65
CA LYS A 638 13.03 28.27 -18.65
C LYS A 638 14.06 27.36 -17.99
N ASN A 639 14.73 27.87 -16.95
CA ASN A 639 15.80 27.15 -16.24
C ASN A 639 15.30 25.93 -15.49
N GLU A 640 14.03 25.91 -15.06
CA GLU A 640 13.43 24.73 -14.43
C GLU A 640 13.05 23.66 -15.45
N LEU A 641 12.59 24.06 -16.64
CA LEU A 641 12.16 23.15 -17.70
C LEU A 641 13.33 22.51 -18.45
N VAL A 642 14.46 23.22 -18.55
CA VAL A 642 15.70 22.72 -19.16
C VAL A 642 16.87 23.05 -18.22
N PRO A 643 17.03 22.29 -17.10
CA PRO A 643 18.04 22.57 -16.08
C PRO A 643 19.45 22.04 -16.43
N ILE A 644 19.63 21.44 -17.60
CA ILE A 644 20.84 20.70 -17.98
C ILE A 644 21.25 20.91 -19.44
N LYS A 645 22.53 20.64 -19.72
CA LYS A 645 23.11 20.45 -21.06
C LYS A 645 23.80 19.09 -21.12
N ILE A 646 23.64 18.38 -22.23
CA ILE A 646 24.39 17.15 -22.52
C ILE A 646 25.70 17.59 -23.20
N LEU A 647 26.84 17.32 -22.57
CA LEU A 647 28.15 17.77 -23.06
C LEU A 647 28.77 16.75 -24.02
N ASP A 648 28.84 15.49 -23.56
CA ASP A 648 29.50 14.41 -24.29
C ASP A 648 28.63 13.16 -24.27
N LYS A 649 28.60 12.45 -25.39
CA LYS A 649 27.88 11.19 -25.56
C LYS A 649 28.76 10.18 -26.28
N THR A 650 29.01 9.07 -25.63
CA THR A 650 29.54 7.84 -26.24
C THR A 650 28.51 6.72 -26.08
N GLU A 651 28.79 5.52 -26.59
CA GLU A 651 27.92 4.36 -26.36
C GLU A 651 27.90 3.92 -24.89
N ARG A 652 28.89 4.31 -24.08
CA ARG A 652 29.06 3.86 -22.69
C ARG A 652 28.81 4.97 -21.67
N VAL A 653 29.33 6.15 -21.94
CA VAL A 653 29.39 7.27 -21.01
C VAL A 653 28.62 8.46 -21.56
N ILE A 654 27.82 9.09 -20.72
CA ILE A 654 27.16 10.37 -21.01
C ILE A 654 27.47 11.37 -19.88
N THR A 655 27.92 12.56 -20.28
CA THR A 655 28.27 13.65 -19.36
C THR A 655 27.20 14.72 -19.42
N ILE A 656 26.62 15.04 -18.27
CA ILE A 656 25.56 16.03 -18.12
C ILE A 656 26.05 17.16 -17.25
N GLN A 657 25.86 18.40 -17.68
CA GLN A 657 26.13 19.60 -16.92
C GLN A 657 24.82 20.28 -16.52
N PHE A 658 24.65 20.52 -15.23
CA PHE A 658 23.54 21.28 -14.67
C PHE A 658 23.79 22.79 -14.79
N ASN A 659 22.73 23.59 -14.79
CA ASN A 659 22.82 25.06 -14.88
C ASN A 659 23.61 25.70 -13.71
N ASN A 660 23.73 25.00 -12.57
CA ASN A 660 24.58 25.40 -11.45
C ASN A 660 26.07 25.05 -11.63
N GLY A 661 26.46 24.53 -12.80
CA GLY A 661 27.83 24.12 -13.12
C GLY A 661 28.19 22.69 -12.70
N THR A 662 27.37 22.02 -11.89
CA THR A 662 27.63 20.63 -11.46
C THR A 662 27.62 19.69 -12.66
N LYS A 663 28.58 18.76 -12.72
CA LYS A 663 28.63 17.72 -13.75
C LYS A 663 28.32 16.36 -13.15
N LYS A 664 27.53 15.56 -13.84
CA LYS A 664 27.30 14.15 -13.54
C LYS A 664 27.74 13.32 -14.74
N VAL A 665 28.56 12.31 -14.48
CA VAL A 665 29.00 11.33 -15.46
C VAL A 665 28.22 10.05 -15.19
N LEU A 666 27.48 9.61 -16.20
CA LEU A 666 26.73 8.36 -16.16
C LEU A 666 27.54 7.32 -16.91
N ASP A 667 27.89 6.22 -16.24
CA ASP A 667 28.59 5.08 -16.82
C ASP A 667 27.67 3.87 -16.74
N PHE A 668 27.35 3.29 -17.91
CA PHE A 668 26.48 2.13 -18.04
C PHE A 668 27.21 0.79 -17.98
N ASN A 669 28.48 0.77 -17.57
CA ASN A 669 29.25 -0.45 -17.33
C ASN A 669 28.88 -1.20 -16.04
#